data_AF-A0A396IMX8-F1
#
_entry.id   AF-A0A396IMX8-F1
#
_cell.length_a   1.000
_cell.length_b   1.000
_cell.length_c   1.000
_cell.angle_alpha   90.00
_cell.angle_beta   90.00
_cell.angle_gamma   90.00
#
_symmetry.space_group_name_H-M   'P 1'
#
loop_
_entity.id
_entity.type
_entity.pdbx_description
1 polymer ?
#
loop_
_entity_poly.entity_id
_entity_poly.type
_entity_poly.pdbx_seq_one_letter_code
_entity_poly.pdbx_strand_id
1 'polypeptide(L)'
;MSSSSSSSTFNLNSHQWIYDVFINFRGEDTRKSLVSHLYAALLNAGINTFLDDEKLKKGWEVKPELLRAIHGSQICLVVFSQHYTQSSWCLVELLKIMENRRSNNRQVVIPIFYHVDPSVVRRQVGDFGKALEAITKRINPPKERQELLRTWKRALTQAANISGWDSSTFRSESELVNKIVKEVLKKLESSTFLPSPENPVGLQSRVDQVIHSIKNQSSKVSMVGIWGMGGLGKTTIAKGVYNKIHHKFVHRSNIENIRQTCESDKGYIRLQKQLLSDLFKTEETIHNITTGTAIINKRISAKKVLILLDDVTKVQQVKALCGNYKCLGFGSVIIITTRDAHILKLLEARPVCTAKEMDEDESLELFSWHAFKNATPRANFSELSKNVVNYCGGLPLALEILGSHLFERTKEEWKSVLSKLEKIPHEEVQEKLRISYDGLTEDTKKAIFLDVCCFFIGKDKDYVTEILNGCGLFADIGIAVLIERSLLKVEKNNKLGMHDLIRDMGREIVRGSSIKDPGERSRLWFHEDAHDVLTNNTGTQKVEGLILNLQIKGKDSFSTNVFQQMQNMRLLQLDCVDLTGEFAHLSKQLRWVNWQRSTFSCIPNDFHQGNLVVLELKFSNVKQVWKETKLLDKLKILNLSHSKYLKSTPDFSKLPNLEKLIMKDCPSLSEVHPSIGVLKNILLINLKDCTNQKALCIYPYADMKDYHVMFFLPLFGLGCHQQ
;
A
#
# COMPACT_ATOMS: atom_id res chain seq x y z
N MET A 1 -22.88 -48.24 27.45
CA MET A 1 -23.38 -47.10 28.24
C MET A 1 -22.95 -45.82 27.55
N SER A 2 -23.95 -45.05 27.11
CA SER A 2 -23.96 -43.63 26.70
C SER A 2 -22.82 -43.09 25.82
N SER A 3 -23.10 -43.06 24.51
CA SER A 3 -22.53 -42.13 23.53
C SER A 3 -23.06 -40.70 23.79
N SER A 4 -22.17 -39.79 24.19
CA SER A 4 -22.48 -38.36 24.30
C SER A 4 -22.25 -37.68 22.95
N SER A 5 -23.36 -37.42 22.24
CA SER A 5 -23.42 -36.49 21.12
C SER A 5 -23.38 -35.06 21.66
N SER A 6 -22.24 -34.40 21.52
CA SER A 6 -22.13 -32.95 21.76
C SER A 6 -22.74 -32.21 20.58
N SER A 7 -23.92 -31.65 20.82
CA SER A 7 -24.58 -30.69 19.95
C SER A 7 -23.69 -29.47 19.74
N SER A 8 -23.26 -29.25 18.50
CA SER A 8 -22.63 -28.01 18.08
C SER A 8 -23.66 -26.88 18.14
N THR A 9 -23.54 -26.04 19.15
CA THR A 9 -24.22 -24.75 19.23
C THR A 9 -23.72 -23.86 18.09
N PHE A 10 -24.48 -23.85 16.99
CA PHE A 10 -24.37 -22.83 15.96
C PHE A 10 -24.60 -21.46 16.62
N ASN A 11 -23.55 -20.64 16.65
CA ASN A 11 -23.63 -19.22 16.99
C ASN A 11 -24.55 -18.49 15.99
N LEU A 12 -25.84 -18.41 16.33
CA LEU A 12 -26.87 -17.63 15.64
C LEU A 12 -26.72 -16.13 16.01
N ASN A 13 -25.65 -15.47 15.57
CA ASN A 13 -25.50 -14.02 15.72
C ASN A 13 -25.26 -13.32 14.37
N SER A 14 -26.01 -13.73 13.34
CA SER A 14 -26.24 -12.91 12.14
C SER A 14 -27.71 -12.96 11.75
N HIS A 15 -28.53 -12.04 12.27
CA HIS A 15 -29.88 -11.83 11.76
C HIS A 15 -29.80 -11.10 10.42
N GLN A 16 -29.68 -11.88 9.34
CA GLN A 16 -29.69 -11.39 7.97
C GLN A 16 -31.12 -10.97 7.59
N TRP A 17 -31.32 -9.71 7.19
CA TRP A 17 -32.60 -9.23 6.68
C TRP A 17 -32.96 -9.98 5.39
N ILE A 18 -34.21 -10.43 5.26
CA ILE A 18 -34.76 -11.11 4.09
C ILE A 18 -35.09 -10.08 2.99
N TYR A 19 -35.55 -8.89 3.39
CA TYR A 19 -35.90 -7.78 2.51
C TYR A 19 -35.31 -6.47 3.05
N ASP A 20 -34.96 -5.57 2.13
CA ASP A 20 -34.53 -4.22 2.50
C ASP A 20 -35.73 -3.38 2.95
N VAL A 21 -36.85 -3.51 2.24
CA VAL A 21 -38.08 -2.72 2.45
C VAL A 21 -39.33 -3.61 2.43
N PHE A 22 -40.25 -3.38 3.37
CA PHE A 22 -41.63 -3.85 3.35
C PHE A 22 -42.57 -2.67 3.14
N ILE A 23 -43.58 -2.80 2.26
CA ILE A 23 -44.59 -1.75 2.04
C ILE A 23 -45.94 -2.21 2.57
N ASN A 24 -46.45 -1.49 3.57
CA ASN A 24 -47.77 -1.67 4.16
C ASN A 24 -48.72 -0.58 3.63
N PHE A 25 -49.82 -0.98 2.99
CA PHE A 25 -50.72 -0.05 2.31
C PHE A 25 -52.10 -0.68 2.09
N ARG A 26 -53.12 0.15 1.82
CA ARG A 26 -54.43 -0.33 1.35
C ARG A 26 -54.44 -0.47 -0.17
N GLY A 27 -54.56 -1.72 -0.64
CA GLY A 27 -54.52 -2.05 -2.07
C GLY A 27 -55.53 -1.30 -2.92
N GLU A 28 -56.76 -1.14 -2.44
CA GLU A 28 -57.82 -0.45 -3.20
C GLU A 28 -57.54 1.05 -3.43
N ASP A 29 -56.75 1.69 -2.57
CA ASP A 29 -56.52 3.14 -2.64
C ASP A 29 -55.28 3.51 -3.44
N THR A 30 -54.16 2.85 -3.17
CA THR A 30 -52.84 3.37 -3.57
C THR A 30 -52.05 2.44 -4.48
N ARG A 31 -52.55 1.21 -4.73
CA ARG A 31 -51.83 0.19 -5.51
C ARG A 31 -51.47 0.62 -6.92
N LYS A 32 -52.43 1.23 -7.62
CA LYS A 32 -52.27 1.65 -9.02
C LYS A 32 -51.69 3.07 -9.18
N SER A 33 -51.49 3.79 -8.07
CA SER A 33 -51.01 5.18 -8.05
C SER A 33 -49.64 5.28 -7.35
N LEU A 34 -49.59 5.81 -6.13
CA LEU A 34 -48.33 6.07 -5.43
C LEU A 34 -47.50 4.81 -5.20
N VAL A 35 -48.13 3.68 -4.82
CA VAL A 35 -47.39 2.47 -4.42
C VAL A 35 -46.74 1.78 -5.62
N SER A 36 -47.38 1.75 -6.80
CA SER A 36 -46.75 1.20 -8.01
C SER A 36 -45.52 2.00 -8.42
N HIS A 37 -45.62 3.33 -8.41
CA HIS A 37 -44.50 4.22 -8.71
C HIS A 37 -43.37 4.09 -7.68
N LEU A 38 -43.71 4.06 -6.39
CA LEU A 38 -42.74 3.89 -5.31
C LEU A 38 -42.02 2.53 -5.39
N TYR A 39 -42.77 1.45 -5.62
CA TYR A 39 -42.21 0.11 -5.76
C TYR A 39 -41.27 0.02 -6.96
N ALA A 40 -41.69 0.52 -8.12
CA ALA A 40 -40.84 0.57 -9.32
C ALA A 40 -39.58 1.42 -9.09
N ALA A 41 -39.69 2.56 -8.42
CA ALA A 41 -38.55 3.42 -8.12
C ALA A 41 -37.55 2.77 -7.15
N LEU A 42 -38.05 2.07 -6.12
CA LEU A 42 -37.20 1.30 -5.19
C LEU A 42 -36.48 0.15 -5.92
N LEU A 43 -37.17 -0.59 -6.79
CA LEU A 43 -36.56 -1.64 -7.61
C LEU A 43 -35.52 -1.09 -8.59
N ASN A 44 -35.81 0.02 -9.26
CA ASN A 44 -34.87 0.71 -10.15
C ASN A 44 -33.64 1.24 -9.41
N ALA A 45 -33.78 1.54 -8.12
CA ALA A 45 -32.67 1.89 -7.22
C ALA A 45 -31.92 0.68 -6.66
N GLY A 46 -32.31 -0.55 -7.03
CA GLY A 46 -31.67 -1.80 -6.60
C GLY A 46 -32.06 -2.28 -5.21
N ILE A 47 -33.17 -1.81 -4.65
CA ILE A 47 -33.62 -2.12 -3.28
C ILE A 47 -34.55 -3.34 -3.30
N ASN A 48 -34.20 -4.40 -2.56
CA ASN A 48 -35.00 -5.62 -2.45
C ASN A 48 -36.27 -5.37 -1.61
N THR A 49 -37.34 -5.03 -2.30
CA THR A 49 -38.62 -4.66 -1.68
C THR A 49 -39.63 -5.82 -1.72
N PHE A 50 -40.32 -6.06 -0.61
CA PHE A 50 -41.47 -6.96 -0.53
C PHE A 50 -42.77 -6.18 -0.73
N LEU A 51 -43.61 -6.69 -1.63
CA LEU A 51 -44.95 -6.18 -1.93
C LEU A 51 -45.89 -7.39 -2.01
N ASP A 52 -46.97 -7.35 -1.24
CA ASP A 52 -47.77 -8.52 -0.84
C ASP A 52 -48.33 -9.37 -2.01
N ASP A 53 -48.65 -8.78 -3.17
CA ASP A 53 -49.31 -9.53 -4.27
C ASP A 53 -48.37 -10.08 -5.37
N GLU A 54 -47.10 -9.62 -5.47
CA GLU A 54 -46.21 -10.06 -6.58
C GLU A 54 -45.31 -11.25 -6.22
N LYS A 55 -45.04 -11.49 -4.93
CA LYS A 55 -44.07 -12.52 -4.47
C LYS A 55 -44.68 -13.70 -3.72
N LEU A 56 -45.98 -13.70 -3.43
CA LEU A 56 -46.65 -14.86 -2.82
C LEU A 56 -46.84 -15.96 -3.87
N LYS A 57 -46.32 -17.17 -3.60
CA LYS A 57 -46.56 -18.33 -4.47
C LYS A 57 -48.04 -18.73 -4.38
N LYS A 58 -48.74 -18.76 -5.51
CA LYS A 58 -50.14 -19.22 -5.58
C LYS A 58 -50.23 -20.64 -4.98
N GLY A 59 -51.08 -20.80 -3.95
CA GLY A 59 -51.34 -22.09 -3.28
C GLY A 59 -50.83 -22.24 -1.84
N TRP A 60 -50.26 -21.20 -1.22
CA TRP A 60 -49.79 -21.22 0.18
C TRP A 60 -50.66 -20.37 1.11
N GLU A 61 -50.66 -20.67 2.41
CA GLU A 61 -51.32 -19.84 3.43
C GLU A 61 -50.65 -18.46 3.50
N VAL A 62 -51.42 -17.39 3.26
CA VAL A 62 -50.92 -16.00 3.13
C VAL A 62 -50.34 -15.45 4.44
N LYS A 63 -50.82 -15.93 5.60
CA LYS A 63 -50.57 -15.32 6.91
C LYS A 63 -49.14 -15.54 7.47
N PRO A 64 -48.53 -16.74 7.40
CA PRO A 64 -47.17 -16.96 7.93
C PRO A 64 -46.07 -16.29 7.10
N GLU A 65 -46.20 -16.27 5.77
CA GLU A 65 -45.20 -15.64 4.88
C GLU A 65 -45.17 -14.11 5.04
N LEU A 66 -46.34 -13.48 5.16
CA LEU A 66 -46.46 -12.05 5.42
C LEU A 66 -45.82 -11.65 6.74
N LEU A 67 -46.08 -12.41 7.81
CA LEU A 67 -45.44 -12.19 9.10
C LEU A 67 -43.92 -12.34 8.98
N ARG A 68 -43.44 -13.37 8.28
CA ARG A 68 -42.00 -13.56 8.05
C ARG A 68 -41.39 -12.40 7.28
N ALA A 69 -42.07 -11.86 6.27
CA ALA A 69 -41.62 -10.68 5.53
C ALA A 69 -41.53 -9.44 6.44
N ILE A 70 -42.53 -9.19 7.29
CA ILE A 70 -42.51 -8.07 8.24
C ILE A 70 -41.36 -8.20 9.25
N HIS A 71 -41.10 -9.38 9.81
CA HIS A 71 -39.96 -9.57 10.73
C HIS A 71 -38.62 -9.51 10.01
N GLY A 72 -38.56 -10.00 8.77
CA GLY A 72 -37.36 -10.06 7.96
C GLY A 72 -37.01 -8.78 7.21
N SER A 73 -37.74 -7.67 7.41
CA SER A 73 -37.50 -6.42 6.67
C SER A 73 -36.78 -5.38 7.51
N GLN A 74 -35.76 -4.72 6.93
CA GLN A 74 -34.99 -3.68 7.63
C GLN A 74 -35.79 -2.38 7.79
N ILE A 75 -36.52 -1.98 6.74
CA ILE A 75 -37.34 -0.76 6.71
C ILE A 75 -38.80 -1.11 6.38
N CYS A 76 -39.76 -0.55 7.09
CA CYS A 76 -41.19 -0.65 6.78
C CYS A 76 -41.74 0.72 6.38
N LEU A 77 -42.21 0.83 5.14
CA LEU A 77 -42.94 2.00 4.64
C LEU A 77 -44.43 1.78 4.90
N VAL A 78 -45.06 2.69 5.64
CA VAL A 78 -46.49 2.60 5.98
C VAL A 78 -47.25 3.71 5.26
N VAL A 79 -48.04 3.36 4.25
CA VAL A 79 -48.78 4.31 3.41
C VAL A 79 -50.21 4.44 3.93
N PHE A 80 -50.47 5.52 4.66
CA PHE A 80 -51.80 5.87 5.14
C PHE A 80 -52.60 6.58 4.05
N SER A 81 -53.78 6.05 3.72
CA SER A 81 -54.80 6.65 2.86
C SER A 81 -56.04 7.04 3.68
N GLN A 82 -56.97 7.81 3.10
CA GLN A 82 -58.22 8.20 3.77
C GLN A 82 -59.07 7.00 4.24
N HIS A 83 -58.96 5.87 3.54
CA HIS A 83 -59.74 4.67 3.79
C HIS A 83 -58.89 3.52 4.35
N TYR A 84 -57.67 3.79 4.82
CA TYR A 84 -56.75 2.78 5.32
C TYR A 84 -57.38 1.87 6.39
N THR A 85 -58.15 2.44 7.32
CA THR A 85 -58.85 1.71 8.40
C THR A 85 -60.04 0.89 7.94
N GLN A 86 -60.37 0.89 6.64
CA GLN A 86 -61.40 0.01 6.05
C GLN A 86 -60.85 -1.40 5.76
N SER A 87 -59.55 -1.66 5.96
CA SER A 87 -58.94 -2.98 5.82
C SER A 87 -58.45 -3.50 7.17
N SER A 88 -59.01 -4.63 7.62
CA SER A 88 -58.51 -5.33 8.81
C SER A 88 -57.08 -5.86 8.62
N TRP A 89 -56.71 -6.25 7.39
CA TRP A 89 -55.36 -6.71 7.04
C TRP A 89 -54.31 -5.63 7.25
N CYS A 90 -54.55 -4.42 6.74
CA CYS A 90 -53.63 -3.29 6.91
C CYS A 90 -53.40 -2.95 8.39
N LEU A 91 -54.43 -3.12 9.24
CA LEU A 91 -54.34 -2.89 10.68
C LEU A 91 -53.58 -4.01 11.41
N VAL A 92 -53.74 -5.26 10.99
CA VAL A 92 -52.99 -6.41 11.53
C VAL A 92 -51.51 -6.30 11.19
N GLU A 93 -51.18 -5.96 9.94
CA GLU A 93 -49.79 -5.72 9.51
C GLU A 93 -49.16 -4.56 10.27
N LEU A 94 -49.85 -3.43 10.39
CA LEU A 94 -49.38 -2.26 11.12
C LEU A 94 -49.11 -2.60 12.59
N LEU A 95 -50.02 -3.35 13.23
CA LEU A 95 -49.83 -3.81 14.59
C LEU A 95 -48.54 -4.62 14.71
N LYS A 96 -48.28 -5.55 13.77
CA LYS A 96 -47.07 -6.37 13.77
C LYS A 96 -45.79 -5.57 13.52
N ILE A 97 -45.81 -4.62 12.59
CA ILE A 97 -44.69 -3.69 12.33
C ILE A 97 -44.35 -2.93 13.61
N MET A 98 -45.36 -2.40 14.30
CA MET A 98 -45.15 -1.62 15.51
C MET A 98 -44.71 -2.47 16.71
N GLU A 99 -45.16 -3.72 16.81
CA GLU A 99 -44.64 -4.69 17.79
C GLU A 99 -43.17 -5.01 17.52
N ASN A 100 -42.81 -5.32 16.28
CA ASN A 100 -41.43 -5.63 15.90
C ASN A 100 -40.47 -4.49 16.17
N ARG A 101 -40.88 -3.26 15.86
CA ARG A 101 -40.09 -2.06 16.17
C ARG A 101 -39.81 -1.90 17.68
N ARG A 102 -40.77 -2.28 18.55
CA ARG A 102 -40.58 -2.20 20.01
C ARG A 102 -39.67 -3.30 20.53
N SER A 103 -39.82 -4.52 20.01
CA SER A 103 -39.04 -5.67 20.47
C SER A 103 -37.63 -5.71 19.86
N ASN A 104 -37.45 -5.11 18.68
CA ASN A 104 -36.21 -5.09 17.93
C ASN A 104 -35.91 -3.65 17.50
N ASN A 105 -35.08 -2.94 18.28
CA ASN A 105 -34.72 -1.52 18.08
C ASN A 105 -34.00 -1.20 16.74
N ARG A 106 -33.87 -2.18 15.83
CA ARG A 106 -33.16 -2.05 14.55
C ARG A 106 -34.07 -1.84 13.34
N GLN A 107 -35.37 -2.15 13.43
CA GLN A 107 -36.31 -1.96 12.30
C GLN A 107 -36.76 -0.49 12.21
N VAL A 108 -36.57 0.12 11.04
CA VAL A 108 -36.99 1.52 10.81
C VAL A 108 -38.40 1.54 10.24
N VAL A 109 -39.26 2.40 10.76
CA VAL A 109 -40.61 2.63 10.22
C VAL A 109 -40.71 4.05 9.69
N ILE A 110 -41.21 4.23 8.47
CA ILE A 110 -41.39 5.53 7.82
C ILE A 110 -42.85 5.65 7.39
N PRO A 111 -43.67 6.50 8.05
CA PRO A 111 -45.04 6.74 7.62
C PRO A 111 -45.10 7.71 6.42
N ILE A 112 -46.02 7.43 5.51
CA ILE A 112 -46.32 8.24 4.32
C ILE A 112 -47.82 8.54 4.38
N PHE A 113 -48.17 9.81 4.50
CA PHE A 113 -49.54 10.29 4.61
C PHE A 113 -50.03 10.74 3.22
N TYR A 114 -50.76 9.85 2.55
CA TYR A 114 -51.25 10.04 1.18
C TYR A 114 -52.69 10.54 1.18
N HIS A 115 -52.88 11.82 0.82
CA HIS A 115 -54.17 12.53 0.86
C HIS A 115 -54.92 12.42 2.19
N VAL A 116 -54.20 12.24 3.31
CA VAL A 116 -54.75 12.18 4.66
C VAL A 116 -53.86 12.99 5.59
N ASP A 117 -54.45 13.83 6.43
CA ASP A 117 -53.69 14.64 7.38
C ASP A 117 -53.14 13.74 8.52
N PRO A 118 -51.85 13.88 8.92
CA PRO A 118 -51.27 13.07 10.00
C PRO A 118 -52.04 13.15 11.33
N SER A 119 -52.70 14.27 11.63
CA SER A 119 -53.53 14.45 12.82
C SER A 119 -54.80 13.61 12.80
N VAL A 120 -55.37 13.37 11.60
CA VAL A 120 -56.53 12.49 11.40
C VAL A 120 -56.13 11.06 11.75
N VAL A 121 -54.97 10.59 11.28
CA VAL A 121 -54.45 9.26 11.61
C VAL A 121 -54.07 9.16 13.09
N ARG A 122 -53.46 10.22 13.66
CA ARG A 122 -52.97 10.23 15.05
C ARG A 122 -54.09 10.20 16.09
N ARG A 123 -55.17 10.96 15.85
CA ARG A 123 -56.32 11.08 16.76
C ARG A 123 -57.49 10.18 16.37
N GLN A 124 -57.41 9.54 15.19
CA GLN A 124 -58.46 8.72 14.59
C GLN A 124 -59.82 9.45 14.57
N VAL A 125 -59.84 10.67 14.04
CA VAL A 125 -61.03 11.52 13.97
C VAL A 125 -61.71 11.46 12.60
N GLY A 126 -62.94 11.95 12.51
CA GLY A 126 -63.69 11.96 11.24
C GLY A 126 -63.99 10.57 10.71
N ASP A 127 -64.07 10.44 9.39
CA ASP A 127 -64.49 9.20 8.74
C ASP A 127 -63.44 8.07 8.86
N PHE A 128 -62.16 8.43 9.02
CA PHE A 128 -61.08 7.48 9.32
C PHE A 128 -61.33 6.73 10.64
N GLY A 129 -61.78 7.44 11.68
CA GLY A 129 -62.15 6.87 12.98
C GLY A 129 -63.44 6.07 12.93
N LYS A 130 -64.47 6.58 12.25
CA LYS A 130 -65.76 5.87 12.08
C LYS A 130 -65.57 4.53 11.37
N ALA A 131 -64.73 4.49 10.34
CA ALA A 131 -64.41 3.26 9.60
C ALA A 131 -63.71 2.22 10.49
N LEU A 132 -62.76 2.65 11.33
CA LEU A 132 -62.08 1.77 12.30
C LEU A 132 -63.09 1.14 13.27
N GLU A 133 -64.01 1.92 13.81
CA GLU A 133 -65.04 1.42 14.72
C GLU A 133 -66.01 0.47 14.01
N ALA A 134 -66.38 0.77 12.76
CA ALA A 134 -67.26 -0.07 11.96
C ALA A 134 -66.68 -1.48 11.72
N ILE A 135 -65.37 -1.62 11.48
CA ILE A 135 -64.72 -2.94 11.33
C ILE A 135 -64.77 -3.73 12.62
N THR A 136 -64.46 -3.09 13.75
CA THR A 136 -64.44 -3.80 15.04
C THR A 136 -65.83 -4.27 15.49
N LYS A 137 -66.91 -3.63 15.02
CA LYS A 137 -68.30 -4.10 15.26
C LYS A 137 -68.57 -5.49 14.68
N ARG A 138 -67.79 -5.97 13.70
CA ARG A 138 -67.93 -7.30 13.10
C ARG A 138 -67.29 -8.44 13.93
N ILE A 139 -66.64 -8.11 15.05
CA ILE A 139 -65.86 -9.05 15.87
C ILE A 139 -66.61 -9.38 17.17
N ASN A 140 -66.76 -10.67 17.48
CA ASN A 140 -67.36 -11.23 18.69
C ASN A 140 -66.37 -12.24 19.31
N PRO A 141 -66.20 -12.29 20.64
CA PRO A 141 -67.00 -11.66 21.71
C PRO A 141 -66.66 -10.17 22.03
N PRO A 142 -67.53 -9.43 22.75
CA PRO A 142 -67.38 -7.99 23.00
C PRO A 142 -66.10 -7.58 23.77
N LYS A 143 -65.56 -8.47 24.62
CA LYS A 143 -64.32 -8.22 25.36
C LYS A 143 -63.11 -8.10 24.41
N GLU A 144 -62.99 -9.03 23.47
CA GLU A 144 -61.92 -9.02 22.44
C GLU A 144 -62.04 -7.82 21.51
N ARG A 145 -63.28 -7.38 21.21
CA ARG A 145 -63.52 -6.17 20.41
C ARG A 145 -62.90 -4.92 21.05
N GLN A 146 -63.13 -4.70 22.34
CA GLN A 146 -62.61 -3.50 23.02
C GLN A 146 -61.08 -3.54 23.11
N GLU A 147 -60.51 -4.72 23.34
CA GLU A 147 -59.06 -4.89 23.41
C GLU A 147 -58.39 -4.67 22.05
N LEU A 148 -58.94 -5.26 20.98
CA LEU A 148 -58.42 -5.09 19.63
C LEU A 148 -58.54 -3.65 19.12
N LEU A 149 -59.66 -2.98 19.40
CA LEU A 149 -59.82 -1.57 19.07
C LEU A 149 -58.78 -0.70 19.77
N ARG A 150 -58.48 -0.99 21.06
CA ARG A 150 -57.43 -0.31 21.82
C ARG A 150 -56.04 -0.56 21.23
N THR A 151 -55.73 -1.80 20.83
CA THR A 151 -54.40 -2.12 20.26
C THR A 151 -54.20 -1.45 18.90
N TRP A 152 -55.22 -1.44 18.04
CA TRP A 152 -55.18 -0.75 16.74
C TRP A 152 -55.10 0.77 16.87
N LYS A 153 -55.93 1.40 17.72
CA LYS A 153 -55.83 2.85 18.00
C LYS A 153 -54.43 3.21 18.48
N ARG A 154 -53.86 2.41 19.39
CA ARG A 154 -52.49 2.59 19.87
C ARG A 154 -51.44 2.47 18.76
N ALA A 155 -51.53 1.46 17.89
CA ALA A 155 -50.59 1.28 16.78
C ALA A 155 -50.65 2.46 15.78
N LEU A 156 -51.85 2.91 15.43
CA LEU A 156 -52.08 4.06 14.55
C LEU A 156 -51.51 5.36 15.14
N THR A 157 -51.80 5.65 16.42
CA THR A 157 -51.26 6.84 17.08
C THR A 157 -49.73 6.80 17.15
N GLN A 158 -49.13 5.64 17.46
CA GLN A 158 -47.68 5.53 17.51
C GLN A 158 -47.02 5.66 16.14
N ALA A 159 -47.58 5.05 15.09
CA ALA A 159 -47.08 5.20 13.74
C ALA A 159 -47.19 6.65 13.26
N ALA A 160 -48.30 7.34 13.56
CA ALA A 160 -48.51 8.74 13.20
C ALA A 160 -47.68 9.74 14.04
N ASN A 161 -47.06 9.30 15.14
CA ASN A 161 -46.11 10.09 15.93
C ASN A 161 -44.68 10.03 15.37
N ILE A 162 -44.40 9.16 14.41
CA ILE A 162 -43.11 9.10 13.72
C ILE A 162 -43.06 10.23 12.68
N SER A 163 -41.92 10.89 12.55
CA SER A 163 -41.68 11.83 11.45
C SER A 163 -41.78 11.08 10.12
N GLY A 164 -42.65 11.56 9.23
CA GLY A 164 -42.94 10.95 7.95
C GLY A 164 -43.14 11.97 6.86
N TRP A 165 -43.66 11.51 5.73
CA TRP A 165 -43.87 12.33 4.55
C TRP A 165 -45.35 12.63 4.34
N ASP A 166 -45.71 13.91 4.21
CA ASP A 166 -47.07 14.32 3.87
C ASP A 166 -47.13 14.67 2.38
N SER A 167 -47.92 13.90 1.62
CA SER A 167 -48.09 14.09 0.18
C SER A 167 -48.55 15.49 -0.21
N SER A 168 -49.31 16.19 0.64
CA SER A 168 -49.81 17.55 0.37
C SER A 168 -48.70 18.61 0.34
N THR A 169 -47.53 18.31 0.91
CA THR A 169 -46.38 19.23 0.97
C THR A 169 -45.48 19.19 -0.28
N PHE A 170 -45.78 18.30 -1.25
CA PHE A 170 -44.99 18.13 -2.47
C PHE A 170 -45.75 18.59 -3.70
N ARG A 171 -45.02 19.07 -4.72
CA ARG A 171 -45.63 19.53 -5.98
C ARG A 171 -46.17 18.38 -6.84
N SER A 172 -45.61 17.19 -6.70
CA SER A 172 -46.00 15.98 -7.43
C SER A 172 -45.65 14.72 -6.67
N GLU A 173 -46.34 13.61 -6.97
CA GLU A 173 -46.01 12.28 -6.44
C GLU A 173 -44.59 11.85 -6.81
N SER A 174 -44.11 12.22 -7.99
CA SER A 174 -42.75 11.89 -8.44
C SER A 174 -41.67 12.53 -7.55
N GLU A 175 -41.89 13.78 -7.11
CA GLU A 175 -40.97 14.45 -6.18
C GLU A 175 -40.93 13.73 -4.82
N LEU A 176 -42.11 13.37 -4.30
CA LEU A 176 -42.25 12.61 -3.06
C LEU A 176 -41.53 11.26 -3.15
N VAL A 177 -41.80 10.47 -4.19
CA VAL A 177 -41.17 9.16 -4.43
C VAL A 177 -39.65 9.29 -4.48
N ASN A 178 -39.13 10.26 -5.22
CA ASN A 178 -37.69 10.48 -5.31
C ASN A 178 -37.04 10.83 -3.96
N LYS A 179 -37.72 11.61 -3.11
CA LYS A 179 -37.24 11.92 -1.76
C LYS A 179 -37.27 10.71 -0.84
N ILE A 180 -38.35 9.91 -0.89
CA ILE A 180 -38.45 8.65 -0.12
C ILE A 180 -37.33 7.69 -0.51
N VAL A 181 -37.11 7.44 -1.81
CA VAL A 181 -36.07 6.53 -2.27
C VAL A 181 -34.68 6.98 -1.80
N LYS A 182 -34.37 8.28 -1.87
CA LYS A 182 -33.10 8.83 -1.35
C LYS A 182 -32.93 8.61 0.15
N GLU A 183 -33.98 8.84 0.94
CA GLU A 183 -33.92 8.63 2.39
C GLU A 183 -33.80 7.14 2.75
N VAL A 184 -34.49 6.26 2.01
CA VAL A 184 -34.38 4.79 2.16
C VAL A 184 -32.95 4.34 1.86
N LEU A 185 -32.35 4.76 0.74
CA LEU A 185 -30.97 4.46 0.40
C LEU A 185 -30.02 4.88 1.51
N LYS A 186 -30.13 6.13 2.00
CA LYS A 186 -29.30 6.65 3.10
C LYS A 186 -29.40 5.80 4.37
N LYS A 187 -30.58 5.24 4.67
CA LYS A 187 -30.77 4.39 5.85
C LYS A 187 -30.26 2.96 5.65
N LEU A 188 -30.44 2.39 4.45
CA LEU A 188 -29.87 1.10 4.06
C LEU A 188 -28.34 1.14 3.94
N GLU A 189 -27.76 2.29 3.60
CA GLU A 189 -26.30 2.48 3.47
C GLU A 189 -25.52 2.04 4.72
N SER A 190 -26.13 2.07 5.92
CA SER A 190 -25.54 1.55 7.17
C SER A 190 -25.14 0.05 7.14
N SER A 191 -25.66 -0.76 6.21
CA SER A 191 -25.42 -2.22 6.16
C SER A 191 -24.51 -2.69 5.02
N THR A 192 -24.06 -1.82 4.11
CA THR A 192 -23.29 -2.20 2.90
C THR A 192 -21.84 -1.70 2.86
N PHE A 193 -21.34 -1.14 3.96
CA PHE A 193 -19.94 -0.70 4.07
C PHE A 193 -18.96 -1.87 4.01
N LEU A 194 -17.89 -1.73 3.22
CA LEU A 194 -16.73 -2.59 3.36
C LEU A 194 -16.13 -2.40 4.77
N PRO A 195 -15.67 -3.47 5.43
CA PRO A 195 -15.07 -3.38 6.76
C PRO A 195 -13.99 -2.30 6.80
N SER A 196 -14.16 -1.35 7.73
CA SER A 196 -13.17 -0.33 8.06
C SER A 196 -12.34 -0.84 9.24
N PRO A 197 -11.06 -0.42 9.39
CA PRO A 197 -10.34 -0.62 10.63
C PRO A 197 -11.14 -0.08 11.81
N GLU A 198 -11.03 -0.73 12.96
CA GLU A 198 -11.75 -0.35 14.19
C GLU A 198 -11.38 1.08 14.63
N ASN A 199 -10.10 1.45 14.51
CA ASN A 199 -9.57 2.76 14.87
C ASN A 199 -8.78 3.37 13.69
N PRO A 200 -9.46 3.95 12.69
CA PRO A 200 -8.79 4.49 11.52
C PRO A 200 -8.14 5.85 11.83
N VAL A 201 -6.81 5.89 11.87
CA VAL A 201 -6.02 7.11 12.08
C VAL A 201 -5.59 7.71 10.74
N GLY A 202 -5.76 9.03 10.55
CA GLY A 202 -5.27 9.73 9.36
C GLY A 202 -5.88 9.31 8.01
N LEU A 203 -6.87 8.41 8.00
CA LEU A 203 -7.41 7.81 6.78
C LEU A 203 -8.23 8.81 5.95
N GLN A 204 -8.99 9.68 6.62
CA GLN A 204 -9.97 10.56 5.97
C GLN A 204 -9.30 11.54 5.00
N SER A 205 -8.17 12.12 5.38
CA SER A 205 -7.40 13.05 4.54
C SER A 205 -6.88 12.36 3.26
N ARG A 206 -6.36 11.14 3.39
CA ARG A 206 -5.87 10.31 2.28
C ARG A 206 -7.00 9.90 1.33
N VAL A 207 -8.16 9.51 1.87
CA VAL A 207 -9.37 9.19 1.10
C VAL A 207 -9.85 10.42 0.30
N ASP A 208 -9.89 11.59 0.94
CA ASP A 208 -10.35 12.81 0.30
C ASP A 208 -9.44 13.29 -0.83
N GLN A 209 -8.12 13.10 -0.69
CA GLN A 209 -7.16 13.37 -1.76
C GLN A 209 -7.42 12.51 -3.00
N VAL A 210 -7.68 11.21 -2.82
CA VAL A 210 -7.99 10.31 -3.95
C VAL A 210 -9.33 10.70 -4.59
N ILE A 211 -10.36 11.00 -3.79
CA ILE A 211 -11.68 11.43 -4.32
C ILE A 211 -11.58 12.74 -5.08
N HIS A 212 -10.81 13.71 -4.57
CA HIS A 212 -10.57 14.97 -5.27
C HIS A 212 -9.91 14.72 -6.63
N SER A 213 -8.93 13.81 -6.67
CA SER A 213 -8.24 13.42 -7.91
C SER A 213 -9.17 12.72 -8.91
N ILE A 214 -10.15 11.94 -8.44
CA ILE A 214 -11.20 11.35 -9.28
C ILE A 214 -12.11 12.44 -9.88
N LYS A 215 -12.54 13.42 -9.06
CA LYS A 215 -13.48 14.47 -9.50
C LYS A 215 -12.90 15.41 -10.54
N ASN A 216 -11.59 15.66 -10.52
CA ASN A 216 -10.93 16.59 -11.43
C ASN A 216 -10.68 15.99 -12.82
N GLN A 217 -11.11 14.76 -13.08
CA GLN A 217 -10.95 14.13 -14.39
C GLN A 217 -12.04 14.55 -15.37
N SER A 218 -11.62 14.85 -16.60
CA SER A 218 -12.50 15.14 -17.74
C SER A 218 -12.87 13.90 -18.55
N SER A 219 -12.29 12.73 -18.24
CA SER A 219 -12.48 11.51 -19.01
C SER A 219 -13.84 10.88 -18.79
N LYS A 220 -14.34 10.16 -19.81
CA LYS A 220 -15.58 9.37 -19.72
C LYS A 220 -15.52 8.31 -18.61
N VAL A 221 -14.34 7.73 -18.37
CA VAL A 221 -14.06 6.67 -17.40
C VAL A 221 -12.78 7.02 -16.65
N SER A 222 -12.79 6.90 -15.33
CA SER A 222 -11.63 7.16 -14.47
C SER A 222 -11.03 5.85 -13.97
N MET A 223 -9.81 5.54 -14.38
CA MET A 223 -9.04 4.39 -13.87
C MET A 223 -7.94 4.90 -12.94
N VAL A 224 -8.16 4.79 -11.64
CA VAL A 224 -7.29 5.35 -10.60
C VAL A 224 -6.39 4.25 -10.05
N GLY A 225 -5.08 4.50 -10.01
CA GLY A 225 -4.12 3.61 -9.38
C GLY A 225 -3.71 4.12 -8.01
N ILE A 226 -3.68 3.26 -7.00
CA ILE A 226 -3.09 3.51 -5.68
C ILE A 226 -1.84 2.63 -5.56
N TRP A 227 -0.67 3.28 -5.47
CA TRP A 227 0.63 2.63 -5.55
C TRP A 227 1.48 2.89 -4.29
N GLY A 228 2.38 1.96 -3.95
CA GLY A 228 3.29 2.07 -2.81
C GLY A 228 3.69 0.70 -2.27
N MET A 229 4.67 0.67 -1.35
CA MET A 229 5.19 -0.58 -0.77
C MET A 229 4.14 -1.34 0.07
N GLY A 230 4.44 -2.60 0.39
CA GLY A 230 3.59 -3.42 1.27
C GLY A 230 3.40 -2.77 2.63
N GLY A 231 2.17 -2.82 3.18
CA GLY A 231 1.90 -2.34 4.55
C GLY A 231 1.51 -0.86 4.69
N LEU A 232 1.59 -0.04 3.63
CA LEU A 232 1.20 1.38 3.66
C LEU A 232 -0.33 1.67 3.70
N GLY A 233 -1.16 0.64 3.86
CA GLY A 233 -2.63 0.83 3.92
C GLY A 233 -3.31 1.13 2.58
N LYS A 234 -2.71 0.78 1.44
CA LYS A 234 -3.33 0.99 0.10
C LYS A 234 -4.75 0.42 0.01
N THR A 235 -4.95 -0.82 0.45
CA THR A 235 -6.25 -1.49 0.51
C THR A 235 -7.22 -0.72 1.39
N THR A 236 -6.76 -0.25 2.55
CA THR A 236 -7.57 0.57 3.49
C THR A 236 -8.01 1.89 2.86
N ILE A 237 -7.11 2.60 2.18
CA ILE A 237 -7.43 3.83 1.44
C ILE A 237 -8.45 3.53 0.35
N ALA A 238 -8.24 2.47 -0.44
CA ALA A 238 -9.14 2.11 -1.53
C ALA A 238 -10.55 1.74 -1.05
N LYS A 239 -10.65 0.96 0.04
CA LYS A 239 -11.93 0.64 0.71
C LYS A 239 -12.60 1.90 1.25
N GLY A 240 -11.87 2.82 1.87
CA GLY A 240 -12.40 4.11 2.32
C GLY A 240 -12.96 4.97 1.18
N VAL A 241 -12.25 5.04 0.05
CA VAL A 241 -12.73 5.73 -1.17
C VAL A 241 -13.99 5.07 -1.70
N TYR A 242 -13.98 3.74 -1.85
CA TYR A 242 -15.13 2.97 -2.30
C TYR A 242 -16.35 3.27 -1.42
N ASN A 243 -16.21 3.10 -0.11
CA ASN A 243 -17.26 3.39 0.88
C ASN A 243 -17.82 4.82 0.75
N LYS A 244 -16.99 5.82 0.46
CA LYS A 244 -17.44 7.21 0.34
C LYS A 244 -18.16 7.54 -0.98
N ILE A 245 -17.92 6.78 -2.06
CA ILE A 245 -18.50 7.09 -3.39
C ILE A 245 -19.49 6.04 -3.92
N HIS A 246 -19.54 4.85 -3.33
CA HIS A 246 -20.31 3.72 -3.85
C HIS A 246 -21.81 3.96 -3.99
N HIS A 247 -22.41 4.83 -3.18
CA HIS A 247 -23.82 5.22 -3.27
C HIS A 247 -24.20 5.89 -4.61
N LYS A 248 -23.21 6.39 -5.37
CA LYS A 248 -23.43 7.04 -6.68
C LYS A 248 -23.52 6.06 -7.84
N PHE A 249 -23.43 4.76 -7.56
CA PHE A 249 -23.31 3.69 -8.54
C PHE A 249 -24.29 2.56 -8.23
N VAL A 250 -25.12 2.22 -9.22
CA VAL A 250 -26.02 1.07 -9.17
C VAL A 250 -25.23 -0.24 -9.32
N HIS A 251 -24.29 -0.25 -10.28
CA HIS A 251 -23.43 -1.40 -10.54
C HIS A 251 -22.10 -1.21 -9.84
N ARG A 252 -21.80 -2.06 -8.87
CA ARG A 252 -20.59 -1.97 -8.06
C ARG A 252 -20.04 -3.33 -7.67
N SER A 253 -18.71 -3.46 -7.63
CA SER A 253 -18.04 -4.69 -7.21
C SER A 253 -16.72 -4.39 -6.53
N ASN A 254 -16.36 -5.22 -5.57
CA ASN A 254 -15.09 -5.19 -4.87
C ASN A 254 -14.44 -6.57 -4.99
N ILE A 255 -13.28 -6.61 -5.66
CA ILE A 255 -12.53 -7.82 -5.90
C ILE A 255 -11.25 -7.75 -5.08
N GLU A 256 -11.24 -8.50 -3.98
CA GLU A 256 -10.13 -8.53 -3.02
C GLU A 256 -9.11 -9.62 -3.35
N ASN A 257 -7.85 -9.41 -2.93
CA ASN A 257 -6.77 -10.41 -2.98
C ASN A 257 -6.58 -11.04 -4.38
N ILE A 258 -6.54 -10.19 -5.42
CA ILE A 258 -6.42 -10.65 -6.83
C ILE A 258 -5.15 -11.46 -7.03
N ARG A 259 -4.02 -11.00 -6.46
CA ARG A 259 -2.74 -11.72 -6.53
C ARG A 259 -2.86 -13.19 -6.15
N GLN A 260 -3.41 -13.48 -4.97
CA GLN A 260 -3.53 -14.83 -4.43
C GLN A 260 -4.59 -15.65 -5.19
N THR A 261 -5.69 -15.02 -5.59
CA THR A 261 -6.74 -15.74 -6.30
C THR A 261 -6.31 -16.14 -7.71
N CYS A 262 -5.59 -15.28 -8.44
CA CYS A 262 -5.21 -15.48 -9.85
C CYS A 262 -3.91 -16.28 -10.04
N GLU A 263 -3.58 -17.18 -9.11
CA GLU A 263 -2.46 -18.13 -9.25
C GLU A 263 -2.75 -19.24 -10.28
N SER A 264 -4.02 -19.47 -10.61
CA SER A 264 -4.46 -20.43 -11.62
C SER A 264 -5.60 -19.87 -12.48
N ASP A 265 -5.85 -20.47 -13.64
CA ASP A 265 -6.96 -20.10 -14.54
C ASP A 265 -8.32 -20.21 -13.86
N LYS A 266 -8.50 -21.19 -12.96
CA LYS A 266 -9.71 -21.33 -12.13
C LYS A 266 -9.95 -20.09 -11.27
N GLY A 267 -8.88 -19.47 -10.80
CA GLY A 267 -8.89 -18.21 -10.07
C GLY A 267 -9.48 -17.06 -10.86
N TYR A 268 -9.02 -16.87 -12.11
CA TYR A 268 -9.57 -15.87 -13.01
C TYR A 268 -11.06 -16.08 -13.25
N ILE A 269 -11.48 -17.31 -13.54
CA ILE A 269 -12.89 -17.65 -13.76
C ILE A 269 -13.73 -17.35 -12.51
N ARG A 270 -13.21 -17.66 -11.31
CA ARG A 270 -13.88 -17.34 -10.04
C ARG A 270 -14.13 -15.83 -9.90
N LEU A 271 -13.12 -15.02 -10.16
CA LEU A 271 -13.24 -13.56 -10.06
C LEU A 271 -14.17 -12.98 -11.13
N GLN A 272 -14.18 -13.54 -12.35
CA GLN A 272 -15.10 -13.12 -13.39
C GLN A 272 -16.57 -13.41 -13.02
N LYS A 273 -16.84 -14.59 -12.44
CA LYS A 273 -18.17 -14.95 -11.92
C LYS A 273 -18.59 -14.03 -10.77
N GLN A 274 -17.68 -13.77 -9.84
CA GLN A 274 -17.92 -12.84 -8.73
C GLN A 274 -18.26 -11.44 -9.25
N LEU A 275 -17.47 -10.90 -10.19
CA LEU A 275 -17.71 -9.58 -10.77
C LEU A 275 -19.08 -9.48 -11.43
N LEU A 276 -19.48 -10.48 -12.22
CA LEU A 276 -20.81 -10.51 -12.85
C LEU A 276 -21.94 -10.59 -11.80
N SER A 277 -21.78 -11.42 -10.78
CA SER A 277 -22.75 -11.55 -9.70
C SER A 277 -22.89 -10.25 -8.90
N ASP A 278 -21.78 -9.59 -8.58
CA ASP A 278 -21.78 -8.32 -7.86
C ASP A 278 -22.49 -7.21 -8.66
N LEU A 279 -22.17 -7.09 -9.94
CA LEU A 279 -22.67 -6.01 -10.82
C LEU A 279 -24.11 -6.22 -11.27
N PHE A 280 -24.54 -7.47 -11.49
CA PHE A 280 -25.81 -7.79 -12.15
C PHE A 280 -26.71 -8.78 -11.40
N LYS A 281 -26.25 -9.37 -10.29
CA LYS A 281 -27.00 -10.35 -9.49
C LYS A 281 -27.46 -11.58 -10.30
N THR A 282 -26.67 -11.97 -11.29
CA THR A 282 -26.92 -13.12 -12.17
C THR A 282 -25.85 -14.19 -11.99
N GLU A 283 -26.26 -15.45 -11.97
CA GLU A 283 -25.34 -16.60 -12.07
C GLU A 283 -25.09 -16.92 -13.54
N GLU A 284 -23.84 -16.77 -14.00
CA GLU A 284 -23.43 -17.00 -15.38
C GLU A 284 -22.44 -18.17 -15.45
N THR A 285 -22.62 -19.07 -16.42
CA THR A 285 -21.75 -20.22 -16.65
C THR A 285 -20.52 -19.81 -17.48
N ILE A 286 -19.42 -19.53 -16.80
CA ILE A 286 -18.12 -19.27 -17.43
C ILE A 286 -17.28 -20.56 -17.46
N HIS A 287 -16.92 -21.02 -18.66
CA HIS A 287 -16.09 -22.20 -18.90
C HIS A 287 -14.60 -21.89 -19.08
N ASN A 288 -14.25 -20.70 -19.58
CA ASN A 288 -12.87 -20.26 -19.77
C ASN A 288 -12.77 -18.72 -19.62
N ILE A 289 -11.55 -18.23 -19.45
CA ILE A 289 -11.25 -16.81 -19.17
C ILE A 289 -11.73 -15.91 -20.32
N THR A 290 -11.46 -16.28 -21.57
CA THR A 290 -11.78 -15.45 -22.75
C THR A 290 -13.28 -15.26 -22.92
N THR A 291 -14.06 -16.33 -22.79
CA THR A 291 -15.53 -16.28 -22.82
C THR A 291 -16.06 -15.44 -21.67
N GLY A 292 -15.50 -15.60 -20.46
CA GLY A 292 -15.86 -14.77 -19.31
C GLY A 292 -15.60 -13.28 -19.55
N THR A 293 -14.44 -12.93 -20.10
CA THR A 293 -14.10 -11.54 -20.45
C THR A 293 -15.05 -10.97 -21.52
N ALA A 294 -15.42 -11.76 -22.53
CA ALA A 294 -16.37 -11.32 -23.55
C ALA A 294 -17.76 -11.05 -22.96
N ILE A 295 -18.26 -11.93 -22.08
CA ILE A 295 -19.53 -11.75 -21.37
C ILE A 295 -19.50 -10.48 -20.51
N ILE A 296 -18.43 -10.30 -19.72
CA ILE A 296 -18.26 -9.11 -18.90
C ILE A 296 -18.30 -7.85 -19.76
N ASN A 297 -17.46 -7.78 -20.80
CA ASN A 297 -17.39 -6.60 -21.69
C ASN A 297 -18.75 -6.28 -22.31
N LYS A 298 -19.52 -7.29 -22.74
CA LYS A 298 -20.87 -7.11 -23.29
C LYS A 298 -21.83 -6.52 -22.25
N ARG A 299 -21.80 -7.03 -21.01
CA ARG A 299 -22.74 -6.64 -19.94
C ARG A 299 -22.43 -5.27 -19.33
N ILE A 300 -21.15 -4.94 -19.16
CA ILE A 300 -20.72 -3.65 -18.57
C ILE A 300 -20.77 -2.48 -19.57
N SER A 301 -20.89 -2.77 -20.87
CA SER A 301 -20.89 -1.75 -21.92
C SER A 301 -21.98 -0.71 -21.68
N ALA A 302 -21.59 0.57 -21.77
CA ALA A 302 -22.44 1.74 -21.50
C ALA A 302 -23.05 1.83 -20.09
N LYS A 303 -22.70 0.93 -19.16
CA LYS A 303 -23.14 0.99 -17.76
C LYS A 303 -22.17 1.82 -16.93
N LYS A 304 -22.71 2.65 -16.04
CA LYS A 304 -21.92 3.38 -15.05
C LYS A 304 -21.57 2.44 -13.89
N VAL A 305 -20.30 2.07 -13.76
CA VAL A 305 -19.83 1.08 -12.78
C VAL A 305 -18.80 1.64 -11.80
N LEU A 306 -18.75 1.08 -10.60
CA LEU A 306 -17.65 1.25 -9.65
C LEU A 306 -16.99 -0.11 -9.37
N ILE A 307 -15.71 -0.24 -9.70
CA ILE A 307 -14.98 -1.50 -9.51
C ILE A 307 -13.72 -1.22 -8.69
N LEU A 308 -13.57 -1.90 -7.56
CA LEU A 308 -12.32 -1.94 -6.78
C LEU A 308 -11.58 -3.25 -7.08
N LEU A 309 -10.34 -3.15 -7.56
CA LEU A 309 -9.44 -4.24 -7.84
C LEU A 309 -8.24 -4.16 -6.88
N ASP A 310 -8.21 -5.02 -5.87
CA ASP A 310 -7.20 -4.98 -4.81
C ASP A 310 -6.07 -6.00 -5.02
N ASP A 311 -4.84 -5.56 -4.75
CA ASP A 311 -3.58 -6.31 -4.86
C ASP A 311 -3.32 -6.87 -6.27
N VAL A 312 -3.37 -5.99 -7.28
CA VAL A 312 -3.06 -6.33 -8.68
C VAL A 312 -1.55 -6.48 -8.88
N THR A 313 -1.12 -7.58 -9.51
CA THR A 313 0.30 -7.90 -9.80
C THR A 313 0.60 -8.14 -11.27
N LYS A 314 -0.42 -8.28 -12.13
CA LYS A 314 -0.26 -8.47 -13.58
C LYS A 314 -1.32 -7.70 -14.35
N VAL A 315 -0.95 -7.11 -15.48
CA VAL A 315 -1.88 -6.41 -16.39
C VAL A 315 -2.99 -7.34 -16.88
N GLN A 316 -2.68 -8.62 -17.08
CA GLN A 316 -3.63 -9.65 -17.51
C GLN A 316 -4.80 -9.82 -16.53
N GLN A 317 -4.59 -9.61 -15.22
CA GLN A 317 -5.66 -9.67 -14.22
C GLN A 317 -6.71 -8.60 -14.47
N VAL A 318 -6.26 -7.36 -14.71
CA VAL A 318 -7.17 -6.26 -15.03
C VAL A 318 -7.81 -6.46 -16.40
N LYS A 319 -7.06 -6.94 -17.41
CA LYS A 319 -7.64 -7.22 -18.74
C LYS A 319 -8.68 -8.32 -18.72
N ALA A 320 -8.53 -9.35 -17.87
CA ALA A 320 -9.50 -10.43 -17.75
C ALA A 320 -10.83 -9.96 -17.12
N LEU A 321 -10.78 -8.97 -16.22
CA LEU A 321 -11.93 -8.44 -15.49
C LEU A 321 -12.54 -7.18 -16.12
N CYS A 322 -11.74 -6.34 -16.76
CA CYS A 322 -12.07 -5.01 -17.26
C CYS A 322 -11.40 -4.73 -18.62
N GLY A 323 -11.30 -5.76 -19.48
CA GLY A 323 -10.53 -5.72 -20.73
C GLY A 323 -10.90 -4.59 -21.68
N ASN A 324 -12.17 -4.23 -21.76
CA ASN A 324 -12.64 -3.11 -22.57
C ASN A 324 -13.22 -1.98 -21.71
N TYR A 325 -12.47 -1.54 -20.69
CA TYR A 325 -12.92 -0.47 -19.79
C TYR A 325 -13.28 0.84 -20.51
N LYS A 326 -12.75 1.08 -21.72
CA LYS A 326 -13.10 2.24 -22.56
C LYS A 326 -14.57 2.22 -23.02
N CYS A 327 -15.21 1.05 -23.07
CA CYS A 327 -16.63 0.90 -23.39
C CYS A 327 -17.58 1.12 -22.19
N LEU A 328 -17.05 1.37 -20.99
CA LEU A 328 -17.88 1.68 -19.83
C LEU A 328 -18.70 2.98 -20.02
N GLY A 329 -19.80 3.07 -19.28
CA GLY A 329 -20.66 4.25 -19.25
C GLY A 329 -19.96 5.47 -18.64
N PHE A 330 -20.45 6.65 -19.00
CA PHE A 330 -19.89 7.92 -18.52
C PHE A 330 -19.93 8.01 -16.98
N GLY A 331 -18.83 8.45 -16.39
CA GLY A 331 -18.67 8.59 -14.94
C GLY A 331 -18.37 7.28 -14.22
N SER A 332 -17.94 6.23 -14.94
CA SER A 332 -17.47 4.97 -14.33
C SER A 332 -16.12 5.16 -13.66
N VAL A 333 -15.89 4.44 -12.56
CA VAL A 333 -14.66 4.52 -11.76
C VAL A 333 -14.10 3.12 -11.53
N ILE A 334 -12.84 2.92 -11.87
CA ILE A 334 -12.07 1.71 -11.54
C ILE A 334 -10.95 2.13 -10.60
N ILE A 335 -10.86 1.50 -9.44
CA ILE A 335 -9.80 1.74 -8.45
C ILE A 335 -8.91 0.50 -8.43
N ILE A 336 -7.61 0.68 -8.62
CA ILE A 336 -6.62 -0.40 -8.62
C ILE A 336 -5.64 -0.14 -7.49
N THR A 337 -5.41 -1.13 -6.61
CA THR A 337 -4.26 -1.09 -5.70
C THR A 337 -3.16 -2.00 -6.22
N THR A 338 -1.92 -1.54 -6.17
CA THR A 338 -0.77 -2.34 -6.58
C THR A 338 0.52 -1.92 -5.89
N ARG A 339 1.48 -2.83 -5.83
CA ARG A 339 2.86 -2.54 -5.40
C ARG A 339 3.76 -2.17 -6.58
N ASP A 340 3.28 -2.31 -7.82
CA ASP A 340 4.06 -2.16 -9.05
C ASP A 340 3.50 -1.03 -9.94
N ALA A 341 4.20 0.09 -10.00
CA ALA A 341 3.82 1.25 -10.80
C ALA A 341 3.85 0.96 -12.31
N HIS A 342 4.63 -0.02 -12.76
CA HIS A 342 4.74 -0.37 -14.17
C HIS A 342 3.39 -0.86 -14.72
N ILE A 343 2.64 -1.62 -13.91
CA ILE A 343 1.30 -2.10 -14.26
C ILE A 343 0.36 -0.93 -14.54
N LEU A 344 0.40 0.12 -13.72
CA LEU A 344 -0.44 1.30 -13.88
C LEU A 344 -0.08 2.09 -15.15
N LYS A 345 1.21 2.18 -15.49
CA LYS A 345 1.68 2.78 -16.75
C LYS A 345 1.13 2.02 -17.96
N LEU A 346 1.24 0.69 -17.96
CA LEU A 346 0.75 -0.17 -19.06
C LEU A 346 -0.78 -0.13 -19.21
N LEU A 347 -1.51 0.15 -18.14
CA LEU A 347 -2.97 0.29 -18.15
C LEU A 347 -3.44 1.71 -18.52
N GLU A 348 -2.52 2.66 -18.66
CA GLU A 348 -2.82 4.09 -18.82
C GLU A 348 -3.65 4.64 -17.64
N ALA A 349 -3.50 4.06 -16.45
CA ALA A 349 -4.26 4.46 -15.27
C ALA A 349 -3.88 5.87 -14.83
N ARG A 350 -4.86 6.76 -14.72
CA ARG A 350 -4.72 8.13 -14.23
C ARG A 350 -5.93 8.50 -13.37
N PRO A 351 -5.75 9.16 -12.22
CA PRO A 351 -4.46 9.53 -11.61
C PRO A 351 -3.80 8.34 -10.91
N VAL A 352 -2.48 8.44 -10.69
CA VAL A 352 -1.73 7.51 -9.84
C VAL A 352 -1.47 8.19 -8.49
N CYS A 353 -2.12 7.70 -7.45
CA CYS A 353 -2.00 8.17 -6.08
C CYS A 353 -0.95 7.33 -5.35
N THR A 354 0.14 7.97 -4.90
CA THR A 354 1.16 7.28 -4.09
C THR A 354 0.73 7.27 -2.63
N ALA A 355 0.61 6.09 -2.04
CA ALA A 355 0.38 5.95 -0.60
C ALA A 355 1.61 6.44 0.16
N LYS A 356 1.39 7.28 1.17
CA LYS A 356 2.43 7.89 1.99
C LYS A 356 2.47 7.25 3.36
N GLU A 357 3.66 7.24 3.95
CA GLU A 357 3.89 6.92 5.36
C GLU A 357 3.04 7.82 6.27
N MET A 358 2.79 7.33 7.48
CA MET A 358 2.13 8.10 8.54
C MET A 358 3.13 9.07 9.15
N ASP A 359 2.66 10.25 9.54
CA ASP A 359 3.50 11.17 10.33
C ASP A 359 3.69 10.63 11.76
N GLU A 360 4.54 11.30 12.55
CA GLU A 360 4.90 10.83 13.90
C GLU A 360 3.68 10.76 14.83
N ASP A 361 2.76 11.72 14.75
CA ASP A 361 1.58 11.80 15.60
C ASP A 361 0.56 10.72 15.22
N GLU A 362 0.27 10.60 13.93
CA GLU A 362 -0.60 9.54 13.39
C GLU A 362 -0.04 8.15 13.74
N SER A 363 1.28 7.99 13.65
CA SER A 363 1.95 6.71 13.94
C SER A 363 1.86 6.36 15.43
N LEU A 364 2.07 7.35 16.31
CA LEU A 364 1.98 7.16 17.75
C LEU A 364 0.55 6.82 18.17
N GLU A 365 -0.45 7.47 17.57
CA GLU A 365 -1.86 7.20 17.83
C GLU A 365 -2.22 5.77 17.41
N LEU A 366 -1.89 5.38 16.17
CA LEU A 366 -2.20 4.04 15.66
C LEU A 366 -1.50 2.96 16.51
N PHE A 367 -0.21 3.12 16.79
CA PHE A 367 0.51 2.20 17.67
C PHE A 367 -0.15 2.09 19.05
N SER A 368 -0.58 3.22 19.62
CA SER A 368 -1.18 3.25 20.96
C SER A 368 -2.51 2.51 21.00
N TRP A 369 -3.33 2.59 19.95
CA TRP A 369 -4.57 1.83 19.85
C TRP A 369 -4.33 0.32 19.92
N HIS A 370 -3.24 -0.15 19.32
CA HIS A 370 -2.89 -1.58 19.31
C HIS A 370 -2.19 -2.01 20.61
N ALA A 371 -1.31 -1.18 21.17
CA ALA A 371 -0.53 -1.51 22.37
C ALA A 371 -1.25 -1.26 23.71
N PHE A 372 -2.20 -0.30 23.75
CA PHE A 372 -2.85 0.15 24.99
C PHE A 372 -4.38 0.21 24.93
N LYS A 373 -4.99 -0.05 23.75
CA LYS A 373 -6.43 0.16 23.51
C LYS A 373 -6.88 1.61 23.77
N ASN A 374 -5.98 2.56 23.54
CA ASN A 374 -6.23 3.99 23.71
C ASN A 374 -5.43 4.80 22.68
N ALA A 375 -5.87 6.00 22.34
CA ALA A 375 -5.22 6.88 21.36
C ALA A 375 -3.83 7.37 21.80
N THR A 376 -3.53 7.31 23.10
CA THR A 376 -2.26 7.80 23.66
C THR A 376 -1.56 6.76 24.52
N PRO A 377 -0.22 6.75 24.56
CA PRO A 377 0.53 5.83 25.40
C PRO A 377 0.35 6.18 26.89
N ARG A 378 0.56 5.19 27.76
CA ARG A 378 0.69 5.42 29.20
C ARG A 378 1.95 6.25 29.48
N ALA A 379 1.91 7.16 30.45
CA ALA A 379 3.00 8.11 30.72
C ALA A 379 4.38 7.44 30.89
N ASN A 380 4.45 6.31 31.59
CA ASN A 380 5.68 5.55 31.83
C ASN A 380 6.20 4.74 30.61
N PHE A 381 5.43 4.68 29.51
CA PHE A 381 5.77 4.03 28.23
C PHE A 381 5.97 5.02 27.08
N SER A 382 5.83 6.34 27.31
CA SER A 382 5.89 7.34 26.24
C SER A 382 7.18 7.27 25.41
N GLU A 383 8.34 7.24 26.06
CA GLU A 383 9.65 7.16 25.38
C GLU A 383 9.83 5.84 24.62
N LEU A 384 9.44 4.71 25.22
CA LEU A 384 9.51 3.41 24.55
C LEU A 384 8.57 3.33 23.34
N SER A 385 7.39 3.94 23.43
CA SER A 385 6.43 4.01 22.32
C SER A 385 7.02 4.80 21.16
N LYS A 386 7.68 5.94 21.44
CA LYS A 386 8.39 6.72 20.41
C LYS A 386 9.51 5.92 19.76
N ASN A 387 10.27 5.13 20.52
CA ASN A 387 11.33 4.28 19.97
C ASN A 387 10.77 3.20 19.02
N VAL A 388 9.64 2.57 19.38
CA VAL A 388 8.97 1.60 18.50
C VAL A 388 8.42 2.28 17.24
N VAL A 389 7.78 3.45 17.39
CA VAL A 389 7.25 4.24 16.26
C VAL A 389 8.37 4.64 15.30
N ASN A 390 9.51 5.10 15.83
CA ASN A 390 10.70 5.44 15.04
C ASN A 390 11.22 4.22 14.26
N TYR A 391 11.28 3.05 14.90
CA TYR A 391 11.63 1.79 14.22
C TYR A 391 10.65 1.45 13.09
N CYS A 392 9.35 1.66 13.30
CA CYS A 392 8.33 1.38 12.29
C CYS A 392 8.39 2.31 11.07
N GLY A 393 8.96 3.51 11.20
CA GLY A 393 9.12 4.47 10.09
C GLY A 393 7.80 4.93 9.45
N GLY A 394 6.73 5.02 10.25
CA GLY A 394 5.41 5.44 9.74
C GLY A 394 4.69 4.39 8.87
N LEU A 395 5.10 3.12 8.94
CA LEU A 395 4.42 2.02 8.25
C LEU A 395 3.24 1.47 9.09
N PRO A 396 1.96 1.66 8.67
CA PRO A 396 0.79 1.23 9.44
C PRO A 396 0.84 -0.24 9.87
N LEU A 397 1.14 -1.14 8.93
CA LEU A 397 1.21 -2.57 9.22
C LEU A 397 2.21 -2.93 10.33
N ALA A 398 3.38 -2.28 10.35
CA ALA A 398 4.38 -2.54 11.37
C ALA A 398 3.95 -2.02 12.74
N LEU A 399 3.29 -0.85 12.77
CA LEU A 399 2.72 -0.26 13.99
C LEU A 399 1.64 -1.16 14.59
N GLU A 400 0.74 -1.70 13.76
CA GLU A 400 -0.32 -2.61 14.20
C GLU A 400 0.25 -3.92 14.75
N ILE A 401 1.19 -4.55 14.04
CA ILE A 401 1.80 -5.82 14.44
C ILE A 401 2.60 -5.64 15.73
N LEU A 402 3.51 -4.66 15.80
CA LEU A 402 4.34 -4.46 16.98
C LEU A 402 3.52 -3.94 18.17
N GLY A 403 2.52 -3.10 17.94
CA GLY A 403 1.62 -2.66 19.00
C GLY A 403 0.86 -3.83 19.60
N SER A 404 0.28 -4.69 18.75
CA SER A 404 -0.45 -5.88 19.19
C SER A 404 0.48 -6.90 19.85
N HIS A 405 1.70 -7.06 19.35
CA HIS A 405 2.71 -7.90 19.97
C HIS A 405 3.00 -7.40 21.39
N LEU A 406 3.22 -6.11 21.59
CA LEU A 406 3.59 -5.50 22.87
C LEU A 406 2.43 -5.30 23.86
N PHE A 407 1.20 -5.59 23.46
CA PHE A 407 0.01 -5.49 24.30
C PHE A 407 0.15 -6.31 25.60
N GLU A 408 -0.22 -5.70 26.73
CA GLU A 408 -0.15 -6.29 28.09
C GLU A 408 1.25 -6.70 28.59
N ARG A 409 2.33 -6.34 27.89
CA ARG A 409 3.70 -6.63 28.33
C ARG A 409 4.27 -5.60 29.28
N THR A 410 5.23 -6.05 30.08
CA THR A 410 5.99 -5.24 31.03
C THR A 410 6.99 -4.31 30.32
N LYS A 411 7.47 -3.30 31.05
CA LYS A 411 8.43 -2.33 30.52
C LYS A 411 9.76 -2.99 30.15
N GLU A 412 10.17 -4.00 30.90
CA GLU A 412 11.38 -4.79 30.71
C GLU A 412 11.30 -5.63 29.44
N GLU A 413 10.15 -6.26 29.19
CA GLU A 413 9.90 -6.99 27.95
C GLU A 413 9.90 -6.07 26.72
N TRP A 414 9.36 -4.86 26.82
CA TRP A 414 9.43 -3.86 25.74
C TRP A 414 10.88 -3.50 25.39
N LYS A 415 11.71 -3.26 26.40
CA LYS A 415 13.14 -2.99 26.20
C LYS A 415 13.85 -4.18 25.55
N SER A 416 13.51 -5.41 25.97
CA SER A 416 14.04 -6.65 25.37
C SER A 416 13.63 -6.79 23.90
N VAL A 417 12.36 -6.55 23.57
CA VAL A 417 11.86 -6.57 22.19
C VAL A 417 12.57 -5.52 21.34
N LEU A 418 12.69 -4.28 21.80
CA LEU A 418 13.41 -3.22 21.08
C LEU A 418 14.87 -3.61 20.83
N SER A 419 15.57 -4.10 21.86
CA SER A 419 16.97 -4.56 21.73
C SER A 419 17.10 -5.72 20.73
N LYS A 420 16.08 -6.59 20.64
CA LYS A 420 16.02 -7.65 19.63
C LYS A 420 15.80 -7.08 18.23
N LEU A 421 14.88 -6.11 18.06
CA LEU A 421 14.55 -5.51 16.76
C LEU A 421 15.73 -4.78 16.11
N GLU A 422 16.66 -4.25 16.91
CA GLU A 422 17.91 -3.66 16.41
C GLU A 422 18.80 -4.67 15.66
N LYS A 423 18.67 -5.96 15.96
CA LYS A 423 19.48 -7.04 15.38
C LYS A 423 18.68 -7.97 14.46
N ILE A 424 17.44 -8.24 14.83
CA ILE A 424 16.57 -9.25 14.22
C ILE A 424 15.19 -8.62 14.03
N PRO A 425 14.82 -8.29 12.79
CA PRO A 425 13.52 -7.71 12.51
C PRO A 425 12.37 -8.68 12.83
N HIS A 426 11.18 -8.14 13.12
CA HIS A 426 10.01 -8.95 13.45
C HIS A 426 9.51 -9.80 12.27
N GLU A 427 9.42 -11.12 12.46
CA GLU A 427 9.11 -12.10 11.41
C GLU A 427 7.85 -11.77 10.60
N GLU A 428 6.71 -11.52 11.27
CA GLU A 428 5.45 -11.25 10.57
C GLU A 428 5.52 -9.97 9.69
N VAL A 429 6.23 -8.94 10.15
CA VAL A 429 6.43 -7.71 9.36
C VAL A 429 7.27 -8.06 8.12
N GLN A 430 8.32 -8.86 8.32
CA GLN A 430 9.22 -9.29 7.26
C GLN A 430 8.52 -10.10 6.19
N GLU A 431 7.70 -11.08 6.56
CA GLU A 431 6.93 -11.90 5.61
C GLU A 431 6.06 -11.05 4.67
N LYS A 432 5.38 -10.03 5.22
CA LYS A 432 4.48 -9.16 4.43
C LYS A 432 5.24 -8.22 3.49
N LEU A 433 6.42 -7.77 3.88
CA LEU A 433 7.30 -6.92 3.06
C LEU A 433 8.02 -7.74 1.97
N ARG A 434 8.47 -8.95 2.32
CA ARG A 434 9.24 -9.86 1.47
C ARG A 434 8.48 -10.31 0.23
N ILE A 435 7.15 -10.34 0.28
CA ILE A 435 6.27 -10.53 -0.89
C ILE A 435 6.75 -9.79 -2.16
N SER A 436 7.17 -8.53 -2.03
CA SER A 436 7.58 -7.72 -3.19
C SER A 436 8.92 -8.18 -3.76
N TYR A 437 9.83 -8.63 -2.89
CA TYR A 437 11.15 -9.18 -3.22
C TYR A 437 11.05 -10.58 -3.83
N ASP A 438 10.27 -11.47 -3.23
CA ASP A 438 10.08 -12.84 -3.75
C ASP A 438 9.41 -12.83 -5.13
N GLY A 439 8.62 -11.78 -5.43
CA GLY A 439 8.03 -11.56 -6.75
C GLY A 439 8.99 -11.04 -7.83
N LEU A 440 10.28 -10.84 -7.54
CA LEU A 440 11.31 -10.54 -8.54
C LEU A 440 11.70 -11.83 -9.27
N THR A 441 11.51 -11.86 -10.60
CA THR A 441 11.69 -13.08 -11.42
C THR A 441 13.15 -13.43 -11.74
N GLU A 442 14.07 -12.47 -11.65
CA GLU A 442 15.48 -12.65 -12.01
C GLU A 442 16.38 -12.47 -10.78
N ASP A 443 17.34 -13.38 -10.63
CA ASP A 443 18.28 -13.35 -9.50
C ASP A 443 19.22 -12.14 -9.54
N THR A 444 19.48 -11.57 -10.72
CA THR A 444 20.24 -10.31 -10.87
C THR A 444 19.56 -9.15 -10.14
N LYS A 445 18.23 -9.02 -10.25
CA LYS A 445 17.44 -7.98 -9.56
C LYS A 445 17.45 -8.18 -8.05
N LYS A 446 17.40 -9.45 -7.60
CA LYS A 446 17.54 -9.80 -6.18
C LYS A 446 18.93 -9.44 -5.67
N ALA A 447 19.99 -9.77 -6.41
CA ALA A 447 21.36 -9.42 -6.06
C ALA A 447 21.57 -7.90 -5.96
N ILE A 448 21.04 -7.12 -6.92
CA ILE A 448 21.06 -5.65 -6.88
C ILE A 448 20.38 -5.14 -5.60
N PHE A 449 19.18 -5.65 -5.29
CA PHE A 449 18.45 -5.25 -4.09
C PHE A 449 19.29 -5.49 -2.83
N LEU A 450 19.85 -6.69 -2.67
CA LEU A 450 20.68 -7.04 -1.51
C LEU A 450 21.96 -6.21 -1.42
N ASP A 451 22.61 -5.93 -2.56
CA ASP A 451 23.79 -5.06 -2.60
C ASP A 451 23.47 -3.65 -2.15
N VAL A 452 22.32 -3.12 -2.58
CA VAL A 452 21.89 -1.78 -2.16
C VAL A 452 21.61 -1.77 -0.66
N CYS A 453 20.86 -2.74 -0.12
CA CYS A 453 20.57 -2.85 1.32
C CYS A 453 21.83 -2.87 2.19
N CYS A 454 22.87 -3.55 1.73
CA CYS A 454 24.11 -3.76 2.48
C CYS A 454 25.12 -2.63 2.29
N PHE A 455 25.32 -2.12 1.06
CA PHE A 455 26.48 -1.27 0.73
C PHE A 455 26.16 0.11 0.18
N PHE A 456 24.98 0.31 -0.45
CA PHE A 456 24.78 1.46 -1.35
C PHE A 456 23.64 2.41 -0.98
N ILE A 457 22.91 2.19 0.12
CA ILE A 457 21.95 3.18 0.63
C ILE A 457 22.67 4.52 0.89
N GLY A 458 22.06 5.61 0.43
CA GLY A 458 22.59 6.97 0.56
C GLY A 458 23.71 7.32 -0.44
N LYS A 459 24.07 6.41 -1.36
CA LYS A 459 24.99 6.71 -2.47
C LYS A 459 24.23 7.17 -3.71
N ASP A 460 24.92 7.91 -4.57
CA ASP A 460 24.37 8.41 -5.83
C ASP A 460 23.97 7.25 -6.76
N LYS A 461 22.80 7.35 -7.39
CA LYS A 461 22.23 6.29 -8.22
C LYS A 461 23.13 5.92 -9.38
N ASP A 462 23.67 6.90 -10.10
CA ASP A 462 24.45 6.65 -11.32
C ASP A 462 25.81 6.02 -10.95
N TYR A 463 26.41 6.49 -9.85
CA TYR A 463 27.59 5.85 -9.25
C TYR A 463 27.37 4.38 -8.92
N VAL A 464 26.24 4.04 -8.30
CA VAL A 464 25.92 2.64 -7.94
C VAL A 464 25.63 1.80 -9.19
N THR A 465 24.95 2.39 -10.17
CA THR A 465 24.62 1.74 -11.45
C THR A 465 25.89 1.30 -12.17
N GLU A 466 26.91 2.16 -12.25
CA GLU A 466 28.21 1.83 -12.85
C GLU A 466 28.90 0.64 -12.17
N ILE A 467 28.94 0.63 -10.83
CA ILE A 467 29.57 -0.47 -10.07
C ILE A 467 28.87 -1.80 -10.33
N LEU A 468 27.53 -1.81 -10.26
CA LEU A 468 26.74 -3.02 -10.40
C LEU A 468 26.69 -3.52 -11.86
N ASN A 469 26.74 -2.62 -12.85
CA ASN A 469 26.96 -2.99 -14.25
C ASN A 469 28.34 -3.63 -14.46
N GLY A 470 29.37 -3.08 -13.81
CA GLY A 470 30.69 -3.71 -13.78
C GLY A 470 30.69 -5.11 -13.16
N CYS A 471 29.75 -5.38 -12.24
CA CYS A 471 29.51 -6.72 -11.68
C CYS A 471 28.69 -7.63 -12.62
N GLY A 472 28.21 -7.15 -13.76
CA GLY A 472 27.39 -7.92 -14.70
C GLY A 472 25.91 -8.02 -14.32
N LEU A 473 25.39 -7.12 -13.46
CA LEU A 473 24.03 -7.22 -12.91
C LEU A 473 22.94 -6.48 -13.70
N PHE A 474 23.28 -5.76 -14.78
CA PHE A 474 22.33 -4.97 -15.57
C PHE A 474 21.52 -3.98 -14.70
N ALA A 475 22.24 -3.13 -13.98
CA ALA A 475 21.72 -2.28 -12.93
C ALA A 475 20.76 -1.19 -13.43
N ASP A 476 20.87 -0.73 -14.67
CA ASP A 476 19.96 0.28 -15.23
C ASP A 476 18.50 -0.16 -15.16
N ILE A 477 18.22 -1.34 -15.72
CA ILE A 477 16.87 -1.93 -15.69
C ILE A 477 16.54 -2.49 -14.31
N GLY A 478 17.52 -3.07 -13.61
CA GLY A 478 17.31 -3.65 -12.28
C GLY A 478 16.86 -2.61 -11.25
N ILE A 479 17.56 -1.48 -11.16
CA ILE A 479 17.20 -0.37 -10.26
C ILE A 479 15.85 0.23 -10.66
N ALA A 480 15.58 0.41 -11.96
CA ALA A 480 14.29 0.91 -12.43
C ALA A 480 13.13 0.02 -11.96
N VAL A 481 13.25 -1.30 -12.11
CA VAL A 481 12.22 -2.26 -11.64
C VAL A 481 12.06 -2.22 -10.12
N LEU A 482 13.15 -2.11 -9.36
CA LEU A 482 13.08 -2.00 -7.90
C LEU A 482 12.36 -0.72 -7.44
N ILE A 483 12.54 0.39 -8.15
CA ILE A 483 11.78 1.63 -7.92
C ILE A 483 10.31 1.43 -8.26
N GLU A 484 9.99 0.85 -9.42
CA GLU A 484 8.61 0.59 -9.85
C GLU A 484 7.85 -0.30 -8.85
N ARG A 485 8.55 -1.25 -8.22
CA ARG A 485 8.00 -2.14 -7.18
C ARG A 485 7.99 -1.55 -5.76
N SER A 486 8.31 -0.26 -5.61
CA SER A 486 8.43 0.44 -4.31
C SER A 486 9.41 -0.22 -3.32
N LEU A 487 10.43 -0.92 -3.82
CA LEU A 487 11.52 -1.48 -3.00
C LEU A 487 12.67 -0.48 -2.84
N LEU A 488 12.83 0.42 -3.81
CA LEU A 488 13.79 1.52 -3.78
C LEU A 488 13.08 2.86 -4.07
N LYS A 489 13.67 3.94 -3.59
CA LYS A 489 13.32 5.32 -3.98
C LYS A 489 14.58 6.09 -4.36
N VAL A 490 14.39 7.15 -5.14
CA VAL A 490 15.45 8.11 -5.46
C VAL A 490 15.12 9.40 -4.75
N GLU A 491 16.00 9.80 -3.83
CA GLU A 491 15.87 11.05 -3.11
C GLU A 491 16.13 12.25 -4.03
N LYS A 492 15.74 13.46 -3.61
CA LYS A 492 15.85 14.69 -4.44
C LYS A 492 17.27 14.99 -4.97
N ASN A 493 18.31 14.44 -4.33
CA ASN A 493 19.71 14.60 -4.67
C ASN A 493 20.29 13.41 -5.46
N ASN A 494 19.44 12.64 -6.17
CA ASN A 494 19.81 11.45 -6.94
C ASN A 494 20.38 10.28 -6.10
N LYS A 495 20.23 10.32 -4.78
CA LYS A 495 20.70 9.23 -3.91
C LYS A 495 19.67 8.11 -3.84
N LEU A 496 20.18 6.88 -3.78
CA LEU A 496 19.35 5.71 -3.48
C LEU A 496 18.88 5.76 -2.03
N GLY A 497 17.57 5.78 -1.86
CA GLY A 497 16.89 5.66 -0.58
C GLY A 497 16.07 4.38 -0.51
N MET A 498 15.78 3.93 0.71
CA MET A 498 14.94 2.79 0.99
C MET A 498 14.24 3.03 2.34
N HIS A 499 13.06 2.46 2.53
CA HIS A 499 12.45 2.43 3.86
C HIS A 499 13.26 1.50 4.79
N ASP A 500 13.47 1.88 6.04
CA ASP A 500 14.33 1.17 6.97
C ASP A 500 13.93 -0.30 7.15
N LEU A 501 12.63 -0.59 7.34
CA LEU A 501 12.14 -1.98 7.40
C LEU A 501 12.38 -2.80 6.12
N ILE A 502 12.45 -2.19 4.93
CA ILE A 502 12.79 -2.87 3.67
C ILE A 502 14.30 -3.14 3.60
N ARG A 503 15.13 -2.20 4.09
CA ARG A 503 16.58 -2.39 4.22
C ARG A 503 16.87 -3.55 5.16
N ASP A 504 16.22 -3.54 6.32
CA ASP A 504 16.44 -4.53 7.36
C ASP A 504 15.91 -5.90 6.93
N MET A 505 14.85 -5.96 6.10
CA MET A 505 14.44 -7.18 5.39
C MET A 505 15.53 -7.75 4.50
N GLY A 506 16.16 -6.91 3.65
CA GLY A 506 17.23 -7.38 2.77
C GLY A 506 18.43 -7.90 3.57
N ARG A 507 18.77 -7.22 4.67
CA ARG A 507 19.83 -7.64 5.58
C ARG A 507 19.51 -8.94 6.31
N GLU A 508 18.25 -9.13 6.71
CA GLU A 508 17.77 -10.36 7.34
C GLU A 508 17.77 -11.54 6.35
N ILE A 509 17.43 -11.32 5.08
CA ILE A 509 17.55 -12.36 4.04
C ILE A 509 18.99 -12.86 3.93
N VAL A 510 19.97 -11.96 3.97
CA VAL A 510 21.40 -12.34 3.97
C VAL A 510 21.76 -13.07 5.26
N ARG A 511 21.37 -12.56 6.43
CA ARG A 511 21.65 -13.18 7.73
C ARG A 511 21.04 -14.58 7.86
N GLY A 512 19.80 -14.74 7.38
CA GLY A 512 19.06 -16.00 7.40
C GLY A 512 19.64 -17.08 6.48
N SER A 513 20.47 -16.73 5.50
CA SER A 513 21.18 -17.72 4.67
C SER A 513 22.18 -18.56 5.46
N SER A 514 22.76 -18.00 6.52
CA SER A 514 23.61 -18.72 7.48
C SER A 514 23.59 -17.98 8.81
N ILE A 515 22.76 -18.45 9.74
CA ILE A 515 22.56 -17.76 11.03
C ILE A 515 23.82 -17.87 11.90
N LYS A 516 24.41 -19.07 11.99
CA LYS A 516 25.52 -19.37 12.91
C LYS A 516 26.89 -18.97 12.37
N ASP A 517 27.06 -19.02 11.04
CA ASP A 517 28.37 -18.89 10.41
C ASP A 517 28.38 -17.67 9.48
N PRO A 518 28.83 -16.49 9.95
CA PRO A 518 28.82 -15.28 9.12
C PRO A 518 29.67 -15.41 7.86
N GLY A 519 30.78 -16.15 7.91
CA GLY A 519 31.66 -16.40 6.75
C GLY A 519 31.00 -17.14 5.59
N GLU A 520 29.85 -17.78 5.81
CA GLU A 520 29.04 -18.45 4.78
C GLU A 520 27.98 -17.54 4.15
N ARG A 521 27.88 -16.28 4.56
CA ARG A 521 26.93 -15.30 4.02
C ARG A 521 27.52 -14.56 2.83
N SER A 522 26.66 -14.18 1.89
CA SER A 522 27.13 -13.49 0.66
C SER A 522 27.48 -12.02 0.86
N ARG A 523 26.89 -11.32 1.85
CA ARG A 523 27.26 -9.96 2.22
C ARG A 523 27.59 -9.87 3.71
N LEU A 524 28.77 -9.36 4.03
CA LEU A 524 29.19 -8.99 5.38
C LEU A 524 29.07 -7.48 5.55
N TRP A 525 27.92 -7.04 6.05
CA TRP A 525 27.59 -5.62 6.23
C TRP A 525 27.66 -5.15 7.68
N PHE A 526 27.52 -6.07 8.63
CA PHE A 526 27.59 -5.77 10.05
C PHE A 526 29.05 -5.86 10.52
N HIS A 527 29.54 -4.78 11.13
CA HIS A 527 30.97 -4.63 11.43
C HIS A 527 31.52 -5.69 12.39
N GLU A 528 30.74 -6.11 13.40
CA GLU A 528 31.15 -7.17 14.34
C GLU A 528 31.33 -8.51 13.62
N ASP A 529 30.38 -8.86 12.75
CA ASP A 529 30.45 -10.08 11.93
C ASP A 529 31.66 -10.04 10.98
N ALA A 530 31.87 -8.93 10.28
CA ALA A 530 33.00 -8.78 9.37
C ALA A 530 34.34 -8.87 10.13
N HIS A 531 34.43 -8.23 11.30
CA HIS A 531 35.62 -8.29 12.15
C HIS A 531 35.89 -9.71 12.64
N ASP A 532 34.87 -10.43 13.13
CA ASP A 532 34.99 -11.81 13.60
C ASP A 532 35.45 -12.76 12.49
N VAL A 533 34.86 -12.64 11.30
CA VAL A 533 35.24 -13.46 10.13
C VAL A 533 36.70 -13.25 9.75
N LEU A 534 37.17 -11.99 9.75
CA LEU A 534 38.56 -11.67 9.40
C LEU A 534 39.53 -12.08 10.51
N THR A 535 39.16 -11.94 11.77
CA THR A 535 40.00 -12.31 12.93
C THR A 535 40.20 -13.83 12.99
N ASN A 536 39.13 -14.60 12.77
CA ASN A 536 39.15 -16.06 12.89
C ASN A 536 39.44 -16.76 11.55
N ASN A 537 39.63 -16.02 10.46
CA ASN A 537 39.85 -16.56 9.11
C ASN A 537 38.78 -17.58 8.68
N THR A 538 37.50 -17.28 8.94
CA THR A 538 36.36 -18.17 8.64
C THR A 538 35.65 -17.82 7.34
N GLY A 539 36.14 -16.82 6.60
CA GLY A 539 35.50 -16.37 5.37
C GLY A 539 35.63 -17.38 4.24
N THR A 540 34.59 -17.54 3.45
CA THR A 540 34.57 -18.55 2.37
C THR A 540 34.25 -17.94 1.02
N GLN A 541 34.27 -18.78 -0.01
CA GLN A 541 33.96 -18.39 -1.40
C GLN A 541 32.53 -17.86 -1.59
N LYS A 542 31.64 -18.01 -0.59
CA LYS A 542 30.30 -17.43 -0.64
C LYS A 542 30.31 -15.92 -0.44
N VAL A 543 31.32 -15.37 0.24
CA VAL A 543 31.43 -13.93 0.50
C VAL A 543 31.66 -13.17 -0.81
N GLU A 544 30.67 -12.40 -1.23
CA GLU A 544 30.75 -11.52 -2.41
C GLU A 544 31.08 -10.08 -2.02
N GLY A 545 30.77 -9.66 -0.79
CA GLY A 545 31.05 -8.30 -0.37
C GLY A 545 31.25 -8.13 1.13
N LEU A 546 32.13 -7.20 1.50
CA LEU A 546 32.55 -6.96 2.88
C LEU A 546 32.66 -5.47 3.18
N ILE A 547 32.08 -5.03 4.31
CA ILE A 547 32.34 -3.73 4.94
C ILE A 547 32.98 -3.96 6.30
N LEU A 548 34.11 -3.31 6.55
CA LEU A 548 34.67 -3.16 7.88
C LEU A 548 35.01 -1.68 8.14
N ASN A 549 34.35 -1.10 9.14
CA ASN A 549 34.62 0.26 9.59
C ASN A 549 35.08 0.21 11.06
N LEU A 550 36.32 0.61 11.34
CA LEU A 550 36.87 0.66 12.68
C LEU A 550 36.97 2.10 13.22
N GLN A 551 37.03 2.22 14.55
CA GLN A 551 37.22 3.50 15.21
C GLN A 551 38.67 3.98 15.03
N ILE A 552 38.87 5.31 14.90
CA ILE A 552 40.19 5.92 14.65
C ILE A 552 41.24 5.52 15.69
N LYS A 553 40.82 5.24 16.93
CA LYS A 553 41.69 4.91 18.07
C LYS A 553 42.13 3.43 18.11
N GLY A 554 41.51 2.56 17.32
CA GLY A 554 41.81 1.12 17.22
C GLY A 554 42.04 0.72 15.77
N LYS A 555 43.12 1.22 15.16
CA LYS A 555 43.50 0.82 13.81
C LYS A 555 44.06 -0.58 13.85
N ASP A 556 43.24 -1.55 13.49
CA ASP A 556 43.69 -2.92 13.33
C ASP A 556 44.23 -3.16 11.92
N SER A 557 45.23 -4.03 11.83
CA SER A 557 45.80 -4.49 10.58
C SER A 557 45.51 -5.97 10.38
N PHE A 558 44.99 -6.34 9.22
CA PHE A 558 44.74 -7.74 8.87
C PHE A 558 45.73 -8.21 7.79
N SER A 559 46.22 -9.44 7.94
CA SER A 559 46.97 -10.08 6.86
C SER A 559 46.02 -10.39 5.69
N THR A 560 46.44 -10.12 4.46
CA THR A 560 45.66 -10.43 3.25
C THR A 560 45.35 -11.92 3.08
N ASN A 561 46.05 -12.81 3.79
CA ASN A 561 45.78 -14.25 3.82
C ASN A 561 44.34 -14.58 4.23
N VAL A 562 43.71 -13.73 5.05
CA VAL A 562 42.31 -13.94 5.49
C VAL A 562 41.30 -13.83 4.35
N PHE A 563 41.68 -13.21 3.23
CA PHE A 563 40.84 -13.09 2.03
C PHE A 563 41.07 -14.23 1.04
N GLN A 564 42.05 -15.12 1.28
CA GLN A 564 42.47 -16.13 0.32
C GLN A 564 41.35 -17.12 -0.03
N GLN A 565 40.37 -17.35 0.85
CA GLN A 565 39.22 -18.21 0.56
C GLN A 565 38.02 -17.45 -0.01
N MET A 566 38.01 -16.11 0.05
CA MET A 566 36.90 -15.25 -0.41
C MET A 566 37.04 -14.90 -1.90
N GLN A 567 37.21 -15.91 -2.76
CA GLN A 567 37.60 -15.71 -4.17
C GLN A 567 36.50 -15.08 -5.05
N ASN A 568 35.24 -15.05 -4.60
CA ASN A 568 34.13 -14.40 -5.33
C ASN A 568 33.84 -12.97 -4.88
N MET A 569 34.68 -12.40 -4.01
CA MET A 569 34.49 -11.04 -3.51
C MET A 569 34.60 -10.00 -4.63
N ARG A 570 33.53 -9.20 -4.79
CA ARG A 570 33.42 -8.13 -5.79
C ARG A 570 33.29 -6.73 -5.19
N LEU A 571 32.84 -6.63 -3.93
CA LEU A 571 32.64 -5.36 -3.21
C LEU A 571 33.48 -5.33 -1.92
N LEU A 572 34.38 -4.35 -1.76
CA LEU A 572 35.18 -4.21 -0.55
C LEU A 572 35.15 -2.77 -0.05
N GLN A 573 34.69 -2.56 1.18
CA GLN A 573 34.80 -1.29 1.88
C GLN A 573 35.58 -1.47 3.18
N LEU A 574 36.64 -0.70 3.34
CA LEU A 574 37.51 -0.68 4.50
C LEU A 574 37.67 0.77 4.97
N ASP A 575 37.50 1.00 6.27
CA ASP A 575 37.66 2.33 6.85
C ASP A 575 38.39 2.26 8.19
N CYS A 576 39.53 2.96 8.29
CA CYS A 576 40.51 2.82 9.38
C CYS A 576 41.11 1.42 9.54
N VAL A 577 41.16 0.64 8.46
CA VAL A 577 41.74 -0.71 8.44
C VAL A 577 42.95 -0.73 7.52
N ASP A 578 44.06 -1.31 7.97
CA ASP A 578 45.22 -1.56 7.12
C ASP A 578 45.34 -3.04 6.74
N LEU A 579 45.89 -3.31 5.56
CA LEU A 579 46.15 -4.68 5.09
C LEU A 579 47.66 -4.88 4.96
N THR A 580 48.14 -6.06 5.36
CA THR A 580 49.56 -6.45 5.29
C THR A 580 49.71 -7.80 4.58
N GLY A 581 50.92 -8.11 4.08
CA GLY A 581 51.18 -9.36 3.36
C GLY A 581 50.98 -9.25 1.85
N GLU A 582 50.67 -10.37 1.20
CA GLU A 582 50.56 -10.49 -0.26
C GLU A 582 49.16 -10.12 -0.76
N PHE A 583 49.05 -9.02 -1.50
CA PHE A 583 47.80 -8.51 -2.06
C PHE A 583 47.28 -9.36 -3.23
N ALA A 584 48.09 -10.30 -3.71
CA ALA A 584 47.66 -11.34 -4.63
C ALA A 584 46.51 -12.22 -4.08
N HIS A 585 46.38 -12.33 -2.75
CA HIS A 585 45.30 -13.08 -2.09
C HIS A 585 43.93 -12.43 -2.21
N LEU A 586 43.85 -11.12 -2.50
CA LEU A 586 42.57 -10.46 -2.74
C LEU A 586 41.95 -10.94 -4.05
N SER A 587 40.64 -11.19 -4.01
CA SER A 587 39.89 -11.68 -5.17
C SER A 587 40.14 -10.83 -6.42
N LYS A 588 40.37 -11.50 -7.55
CA LYS A 588 40.47 -10.88 -8.88
C LYS A 588 39.11 -10.47 -9.46
N GLN A 589 38.02 -10.75 -8.73
CA GLN A 589 36.66 -10.36 -9.10
C GLN A 589 36.25 -8.99 -8.53
N LEU A 590 37.12 -8.32 -7.78
CA LEU A 590 36.85 -6.98 -7.25
C LEU A 590 36.45 -5.98 -8.35
N ARG A 591 35.30 -5.33 -8.14
CA ARG A 591 34.75 -4.25 -8.99
C ARG A 591 34.73 -2.91 -8.28
N TRP A 592 34.56 -2.94 -6.97
CA TRP A 592 34.53 -1.75 -6.14
C TRP A 592 35.40 -1.93 -4.91
N VAL A 593 36.35 -1.02 -4.74
CA VAL A 593 37.19 -0.90 -3.55
C VAL A 593 37.07 0.51 -3.01
N ASN A 594 36.55 0.63 -1.79
CA ASN A 594 36.49 1.88 -1.06
C ASN A 594 37.31 1.75 0.21
N TRP A 595 38.51 2.30 0.20
CA TRP A 595 39.47 2.13 1.26
C TRP A 595 39.86 3.48 1.84
N GLN A 596 39.27 3.81 3.00
CA GLN A 596 39.40 5.11 3.61
C GLN A 596 40.37 5.11 4.78
N ARG A 597 41.07 6.23 4.95
CA ARG A 597 41.94 6.51 6.10
C ARG A 597 43.06 5.47 6.30
N SER A 598 43.49 4.85 5.21
CA SER A 598 44.59 3.89 5.20
C SER A 598 45.94 4.56 5.41
N THR A 599 46.90 3.81 5.98
CA THR A 599 48.23 4.35 6.32
C THR A 599 49.29 4.08 5.27
N PHE A 600 49.02 3.20 4.29
CA PHE A 600 49.98 2.89 3.25
C PHE A 600 50.36 4.13 2.42
N SER A 601 51.66 4.24 2.12
CA SER A 601 52.22 5.36 1.36
C SER A 601 52.04 5.19 -0.16
N CYS A 602 51.82 3.96 -0.62
CA CYS A 602 51.58 3.59 -2.02
C CYS A 602 50.80 2.28 -2.06
N ILE A 603 49.98 2.08 -3.10
CA ILE A 603 49.34 0.79 -3.35
C ILE A 603 50.44 -0.24 -3.68
N PRO A 604 50.42 -1.44 -3.07
CA PRO A 604 51.37 -2.50 -3.35
C PRO A 604 51.36 -2.94 -4.81
N ASN A 605 52.53 -3.28 -5.34
CA ASN A 605 52.66 -3.63 -6.75
C ASN A 605 51.87 -4.89 -7.09
N ASP A 606 51.76 -5.88 -6.21
CA ASP A 606 51.02 -7.14 -6.42
C ASP A 606 49.49 -6.99 -6.33
N PHE A 607 48.98 -5.79 -6.02
CA PHE A 607 47.57 -5.44 -6.10
C PHE A 607 47.11 -5.28 -7.57
N HIS A 608 47.03 -6.40 -8.29
CA HIS A 608 46.55 -6.45 -9.66
C HIS A 608 45.06 -6.73 -9.71
N GLN A 609 44.27 -5.67 -9.97
CA GLN A 609 42.82 -5.72 -10.04
C GLN A 609 42.30 -5.20 -11.39
N GLY A 610 42.60 -5.92 -12.48
CA GLY A 610 42.21 -5.52 -13.84
C GLY A 610 40.69 -5.41 -14.05
N ASN A 611 39.88 -6.02 -13.20
CA ASN A 611 38.43 -5.91 -13.26
C ASN A 611 37.84 -4.72 -12.49
N LEU A 612 38.66 -3.93 -11.81
CA LEU A 612 38.21 -2.86 -10.93
C LEU A 612 37.54 -1.75 -11.73
N VAL A 613 36.33 -1.35 -11.30
CA VAL A 613 35.54 -0.28 -11.93
C VAL A 613 35.69 1.02 -11.15
N VAL A 614 35.75 0.90 -9.82
CA VAL A 614 35.87 2.05 -8.92
C VAL A 614 36.92 1.77 -7.84
N LEU A 615 37.85 2.72 -7.71
CA LEU A 615 38.84 2.76 -6.64
C LEU A 615 38.71 4.08 -5.87
N GLU A 616 38.46 3.99 -4.57
CA GLU A 616 38.46 5.15 -3.67
C GLU A 616 39.48 4.99 -2.56
N LEU A 617 40.36 5.97 -2.40
CA LEU A 617 41.41 6.03 -1.37
C LEU A 617 41.31 7.32 -0.56
N LYS A 618 40.12 7.61 -0.04
CA LYS A 618 39.80 8.89 0.60
C LYS A 618 40.50 9.03 1.95
N PHE A 619 40.98 10.24 2.25
CA PHE A 619 41.65 10.55 3.52
C PHE A 619 42.90 9.68 3.82
N SER A 620 43.43 8.99 2.82
CA SER A 620 44.55 8.06 3.00
C SER A 620 45.90 8.76 2.94
N ASN A 621 46.92 8.13 3.52
CA ASN A 621 48.29 8.65 3.57
C ASN A 621 49.10 8.43 2.29
N VAL A 622 48.43 8.14 1.19
CA VAL A 622 49.03 7.83 -0.11
C VAL A 622 49.85 9.04 -0.59
N LYS A 623 51.14 8.80 -0.84
CA LYS A 623 52.07 9.78 -1.43
C LYS A 623 52.13 9.65 -2.95
N GLN A 624 52.06 8.41 -3.43
CA GLN A 624 52.03 8.02 -4.84
C GLN A 624 51.04 6.87 -4.97
N VAL A 625 50.14 6.89 -5.95
CA VAL A 625 49.08 5.88 -6.07
C VAL A 625 49.67 4.50 -6.40
N TRP A 626 50.46 4.41 -7.47
CA TRP A 626 51.19 3.20 -7.88
C TRP A 626 52.65 3.56 -8.18
N LYS A 627 53.59 2.68 -7.79
CA LYS A 627 54.99 2.79 -8.24
C LYS A 627 55.08 2.58 -9.75
N GLU A 628 54.43 1.53 -10.22
CA GLU A 628 54.24 1.22 -11.64
C GLU A 628 52.75 0.97 -11.88
N THR A 629 52.15 1.79 -12.74
CA THR A 629 50.71 1.65 -13.03
C THR A 629 50.53 0.53 -14.04
N LYS A 630 49.82 -0.53 -13.66
CA LYS A 630 49.41 -1.59 -14.60
C LYS A 630 48.16 -1.17 -15.37
N LEU A 631 47.90 -1.82 -16.50
CA LEU A 631 46.70 -1.58 -17.30
C LEU A 631 45.45 -1.92 -16.47
N LEU A 632 44.61 -0.92 -16.21
CA LEU A 632 43.29 -1.05 -15.57
C LEU A 632 42.24 -0.50 -16.54
N ASP A 633 41.97 -1.27 -17.58
CA ASP A 633 41.06 -0.91 -18.67
C ASP A 633 39.61 -0.79 -18.22
N LYS A 634 39.19 -1.46 -17.15
CA LYS A 634 37.81 -1.35 -16.63
C LYS A 634 37.60 -0.21 -15.63
N LEU A 635 38.66 0.47 -15.20
CA LEU A 635 38.56 1.50 -14.17
C LEU A 635 37.91 2.76 -14.74
N LYS A 636 36.74 3.11 -14.20
CA LYS A 636 35.95 4.29 -14.57
C LYS A 636 36.06 5.42 -13.56
N ILE A 637 36.19 5.10 -12.27
CA ILE A 637 36.22 6.12 -11.21
C ILE A 637 37.45 5.93 -10.33
N LEU A 638 38.28 6.98 -10.24
CA LEU A 638 39.40 7.07 -9.32
C LEU A 638 39.18 8.26 -8.38
N ASN A 639 39.04 7.98 -7.08
CA ASN A 639 38.83 9.01 -6.07
C ASN A 639 39.94 8.99 -5.01
N LEU A 640 40.75 10.03 -4.97
CA LEU A 640 41.87 10.24 -4.06
C LEU A 640 41.63 11.47 -3.16
N SER A 641 40.37 11.85 -2.95
CA SER A 641 40.04 13.07 -2.23
C SER A 641 40.56 13.03 -0.78
N HIS A 642 41.01 14.17 -0.29
CA HIS A 642 41.54 14.37 1.06
C HIS A 642 42.85 13.61 1.34
N SER A 643 43.54 13.11 0.31
CA SER A 643 44.87 12.51 0.44
C SER A 643 45.93 13.59 0.62
N LYS A 644 46.16 13.97 1.89
CA LYS A 644 47.02 15.11 2.27
C LYS A 644 48.45 15.03 1.76
N TYR A 645 48.99 13.81 1.58
CA TYR A 645 50.38 13.59 1.20
C TYR A 645 50.58 13.23 -0.27
N LEU A 646 49.51 13.16 -1.07
CA LEU A 646 49.59 12.82 -2.49
C LEU A 646 50.43 13.86 -3.21
N LYS A 647 51.55 13.46 -3.82
CA LYS A 647 52.47 14.39 -4.50
C LYS A 647 52.29 14.40 -6.01
N SER A 648 52.06 13.23 -6.61
CA SER A 648 51.90 13.05 -8.04
C SER A 648 50.79 12.07 -8.40
N THR A 649 50.21 12.25 -9.58
CA THR A 649 49.19 11.34 -10.13
C THR A 649 49.84 10.16 -10.89
N PRO A 650 49.10 9.07 -11.11
CA PRO A 650 49.61 7.92 -11.87
C PRO A 650 49.64 8.17 -13.38
N ASP A 651 50.25 7.25 -14.13
CA ASP A 651 50.19 7.26 -15.60
C ASP A 651 48.79 6.86 -16.10
N PHE A 652 48.06 7.86 -16.59
CA PHE A 652 46.71 7.70 -17.14
C PHE A 652 46.66 6.97 -18.48
N SER A 653 47.79 6.76 -19.19
CA SER A 653 47.82 5.93 -20.42
C SER A 653 47.37 4.49 -20.15
N LYS A 654 47.50 4.05 -18.89
CA LYS A 654 47.11 2.73 -18.39
C LYS A 654 45.69 2.69 -17.84
N LEU A 655 44.96 3.81 -17.86
CA LEU A 655 43.58 3.97 -17.39
C LEU A 655 42.66 4.47 -18.52
N PRO A 656 42.61 3.78 -19.68
CA PRO A 656 42.04 4.35 -20.91
C PRO A 656 40.54 4.67 -20.84
N ASN A 657 39.78 4.02 -19.95
CA ASN A 657 38.34 4.19 -19.80
C ASN A 657 37.95 4.99 -18.54
N LEU A 658 38.88 5.76 -17.96
CA LEU A 658 38.60 6.58 -16.79
C LEU A 658 37.60 7.70 -17.14
N GLU A 659 36.48 7.73 -16.43
CA GLU A 659 35.39 8.69 -16.59
C GLU A 659 35.39 9.77 -15.49
N LYS A 660 35.80 9.43 -14.26
CA LYS A 660 35.79 10.40 -13.15
C LYS A 660 37.09 10.33 -12.35
N LEU A 661 37.83 11.42 -12.34
CA LEU A 661 39.02 11.62 -11.53
C LEU A 661 38.73 12.66 -10.44
N ILE A 662 38.70 12.23 -9.18
CA ILE A 662 38.31 13.09 -8.05
C ILE A 662 39.45 13.19 -7.06
N MET A 663 40.07 14.36 -6.96
CA MET A 663 41.21 14.67 -6.10
C MET A 663 40.92 15.98 -5.35
N LYS A 664 39.78 16.03 -4.65
CA LYS A 664 39.39 17.20 -3.86
C LYS A 664 40.27 17.29 -2.61
N ASP A 665 40.73 18.50 -2.24
CA ASP A 665 41.48 18.76 -0.99
C ASP A 665 42.75 17.89 -0.88
N CYS A 666 43.59 17.94 -1.93
CA CYS A 666 44.89 17.29 -1.97
C CYS A 666 46.01 18.35 -1.93
N PRO A 667 46.35 18.92 -0.74
CA PRO A 667 47.23 20.08 -0.63
C PRO A 667 48.69 19.83 -1.06
N SER A 668 49.18 18.59 -0.99
CA SER A 668 50.56 18.26 -1.41
C SER A 668 50.69 17.95 -2.90
N LEU A 669 49.59 17.90 -3.66
CA LEU A 669 49.63 17.49 -5.06
C LEU A 669 50.37 18.56 -5.86
N SER A 670 51.56 18.23 -6.37
CA SER A 670 52.42 19.17 -7.09
C SER A 670 52.55 18.86 -8.58
N GLU A 671 52.26 17.62 -8.98
CA GLU A 671 52.50 17.13 -10.34
C GLU A 671 51.32 16.28 -10.81
N VAL A 672 50.78 16.59 -12.00
CA VAL A 672 49.81 15.72 -12.68
C VAL A 672 50.50 15.16 -13.92
N HIS A 673 50.46 13.84 -14.05
CA HIS A 673 51.12 13.13 -15.13
C HIS A 673 50.58 13.59 -16.50
N PRO A 674 51.45 13.92 -17.48
CA PRO A 674 51.04 14.49 -18.78
C PRO A 674 50.05 13.64 -19.58
N SER A 675 50.05 12.31 -19.37
CA SER A 675 49.12 11.40 -20.04
C SER A 675 47.64 11.62 -19.69
N ILE A 676 47.32 12.52 -18.74
CA ILE A 676 45.94 12.96 -18.49
C ILE A 676 45.27 13.51 -19.77
N GLY A 677 46.05 14.12 -20.67
CA GLY A 677 45.56 14.61 -21.96
C GLY A 677 45.16 13.50 -22.95
N VAL A 678 45.50 12.23 -22.67
CA VAL A 678 45.16 11.08 -23.53
C VAL A 678 43.81 10.47 -23.14
N LEU A 679 43.22 10.86 -22.01
CA LEU A 679 41.94 10.34 -21.52
C LEU A 679 40.76 10.79 -22.40
N LYS A 680 40.22 9.87 -23.20
CA LYS A 680 39.11 10.16 -24.13
C LYS A 680 37.73 10.15 -23.48
N ASN A 681 37.55 9.31 -22.45
CA ASN A 681 36.25 9.06 -21.81
C ASN A 681 36.04 9.85 -20.52
N ILE A 682 36.96 10.75 -20.15
CA ILE A 682 36.85 11.52 -18.91
C ILE A 682 35.63 12.44 -18.96
N LEU A 683 34.81 12.47 -17.92
CA LEU A 683 33.61 13.29 -17.79
C LEU A 683 33.76 14.33 -16.67
N LEU A 684 34.55 14.00 -15.65
CA LEU A 684 34.77 14.86 -14.50
C LEU A 684 36.23 14.77 -14.03
N ILE A 685 36.88 15.93 -13.91
CA ILE A 685 38.11 16.12 -13.14
C ILE A 685 37.79 17.11 -12.02
N ASN A 686 37.97 16.69 -10.77
CA ASN A 686 37.71 17.53 -9.60
C ASN A 686 39.00 17.74 -8.81
N LEU A 687 39.54 18.96 -8.87
CA LEU A 687 40.73 19.41 -8.13
C LEU A 687 40.39 20.50 -7.12
N LYS A 688 39.12 20.57 -6.69
CA LYS A 688 38.66 21.60 -5.76
C LYS A 688 39.46 21.54 -4.46
N ASP A 689 39.81 22.71 -3.92
CA ASP A 689 40.57 22.86 -2.67
C ASP A 689 42.01 22.29 -2.70
N CYS A 690 42.56 21.99 -3.88
CA CYS A 690 44.00 21.75 -4.04
C CYS A 690 44.74 23.09 -4.00
N THR A 691 45.68 23.26 -3.07
CA THR A 691 46.31 24.57 -2.79
C THR A 691 47.70 24.75 -3.41
N ASN A 692 48.32 23.69 -3.93
CA ASN A 692 49.65 23.77 -4.51
C ASN A 692 49.60 24.25 -5.97
N GLN A 693 50.18 25.43 -6.21
CA GLN A 693 50.12 26.14 -7.49
C GLN A 693 50.71 25.36 -8.66
N LYS A 694 51.72 24.50 -8.43
CA LYS A 694 52.36 23.72 -9.50
C LYS A 694 51.43 22.69 -10.15
N ALA A 695 50.54 22.07 -9.38
CA ALA A 695 49.55 21.15 -9.92
C ALA A 695 48.41 21.88 -10.66
N LEU A 696 48.17 23.15 -10.35
CA LEU A 696 47.12 23.96 -10.96
C LEU A 696 47.54 24.62 -12.29
N CYS A 697 48.84 24.85 -12.53
CA CYS A 697 49.37 25.45 -13.79
C CYS A 697 49.38 24.46 -15.00
N ILE A 698 48.79 23.26 -14.92
CA ILE A 698 48.87 22.22 -15.98
C ILE A 698 47.90 22.49 -17.16
N TYR A 699 47.19 23.61 -17.16
CA TYR A 699 46.36 24.06 -18.30
C TYR A 699 47.08 25.14 -19.12
N PRO A 700 47.85 24.73 -20.16
CA PRO A 700 47.58 25.33 -21.47
C PRO A 700 47.71 24.40 -22.72
N TYR A 701 47.80 23.07 -22.62
CA TYR A 701 48.13 22.23 -23.80
C TYR A 701 47.19 21.09 -24.20
N ALA A 702 46.11 20.83 -23.46
CA ALA A 702 45.12 19.84 -23.88
C ALA A 702 43.93 20.55 -24.53
N ASP A 703 43.67 20.29 -25.82
CA ASP A 703 42.51 20.74 -26.59
C ASP A 703 41.24 20.03 -26.03
N MET A 704 40.83 20.45 -24.82
CA MET A 704 39.79 19.83 -23.99
C MET A 704 38.48 20.63 -24.12
N LYS A 705 37.79 20.50 -25.26
CA LYS A 705 36.64 21.38 -25.59
C LYS A 705 35.31 21.07 -24.91
N ASP A 706 35.11 19.94 -24.22
CA ASP A 706 33.77 19.50 -23.79
C ASP A 706 33.62 19.03 -22.32
N TYR A 707 34.57 19.33 -21.42
CA TYR A 707 34.57 18.75 -20.06
C TYR A 707 34.00 19.68 -18.98
N HIS A 708 33.17 19.14 -18.07
CA HIS A 708 32.82 19.80 -16.81
C HIS A 708 33.99 19.75 -15.82
N VAL A 709 34.97 20.64 -16.01
CA VAL A 709 36.06 20.83 -15.07
C VAL A 709 35.63 21.82 -14.00
N MET A 710 35.35 21.33 -12.78
CA MET A 710 35.08 22.23 -11.65
C MET A 710 36.40 22.72 -11.04
N PHE A 711 36.87 23.88 -11.48
CA PHE A 711 37.80 24.70 -10.72
C PHE A 711 37.00 25.68 -9.85
N PHE A 712 37.15 25.58 -8.53
CA PHE A 712 36.84 26.70 -7.64
C PHE A 712 38.18 27.22 -7.13
N LEU A 713 38.78 28.16 -7.88
CA LEU A 713 39.93 28.92 -7.41
C LEU A 713 39.46 29.92 -6.35
N PRO A 714 40.12 30.05 -5.19
CA PRO A 714 40.06 31.28 -4.43
C PRO A 714 40.76 32.37 -5.27
N LEU A 715 40.08 33.49 -5.47
CA LEU A 715 40.62 34.72 -6.05
C LEU A 715 41.94 35.13 -5.37
N PHE A 716 43.09 34.76 -5.92
CA PHE A 716 44.36 35.47 -5.70
C PHE A 716 45.19 35.45 -6.98
N GLY A 717 45.60 36.64 -7.41
CA GLY A 717 46.03 36.94 -8.77
C GLY A 717 47.37 36.35 -9.24
N LEU A 718 47.48 36.32 -10.57
CA LEU A 718 48.68 36.51 -11.41
C LEU A 718 49.97 35.79 -10.99
N GLY A 719 50.35 34.78 -11.78
CA GLY A 719 51.77 34.38 -11.89
C GLY A 719 52.05 32.92 -12.29
N CYS A 720 51.57 32.40 -13.42
CA CYS A 720 52.31 31.32 -14.10
C CYS A 720 53.23 32.03 -15.13
N HIS A 721 54.47 32.32 -14.75
CA HIS A 721 55.52 32.76 -15.68
C HIS A 721 56.00 31.55 -16.49
N GLN A 722 56.14 31.76 -17.81
CA GLN A 722 56.83 30.86 -18.73
C GLN A 722 58.26 30.58 -18.26
N GLN A 723 58.62 29.30 -18.19
CA GLN A 723 59.96 28.80 -18.50
C GLN A 723 59.87 27.33 -18.92
#